data_AF-A0A8H5AYD1-F1
#
_entry.id   AF-A0A8H5AYD1-F1
#
_cell.length_a   1.000
_cell.length_b   1.000
_cell.length_c   1.000
_cell.angle_alpha   90.00
_cell.angle_beta   90.00
_cell.angle_gamma   90.00
#
_symmetry.space_group_name_H-M   'P 1'
#
loop_
_entity.id
_entity.type
_entity.pdbx_description
1 polymer ?
#
loop_
_entity_poly.entity_id
_entity_poly.type
_entity_poly.pdbx_seq_one_letter_code
_entity_poly.pdbx_strand_id
1 'polypeptide(L)'
;MCYYVMLSPALQITRATHVQLLHAFVKRLYEPHTSMVEPTIQRRKGLSTGTWSFDITLPSSNIYSPAIRCSDYKLLSAHRSIGERSHIFCNTENPAFINGVPIPIVKDHYRYADNEFEEAEILRHIHADGPFPGVVEMVYAAESVIGPTGLPVTSGSLTKTRMGFRQVGKTFMNMETPMEALMGIYDLLEITRSLYTARNVLHRDVSDGNVLFTAEPTVYQRSRAATPTNEMCFIRHMLDENVDPLSTVVVLIDFDQAEILDTGQSNRESCHVGTPKYMARSVSGYPYGGHNYMAWIPPPELAPSAQMVYDRLLPNRSAQFTCKSPYHVFEGHHGAVSEFRHRLWHDAESAFWLLISWAVEAQPATGPISYITEEDWYSLSTSDSANRYRCLLSTDAVDPVYEPMLTLLSDLGRACRGDLVWASEAPYNDPEFLHEVMQRNILNFIIANVNEEFMTLSKAASPRGLRPPRKLLWSPKRSGSPQENEAFQDPNKTNENPTMDDDDADYMQGSDDEDYGFDYSDNDEANESGSADVENMYYKAKSKKEDSPDDALKEFRAIVEQEEEKGDWGFKALKQMTKLLFLELHRPNDALKTYTELLTYTKSAVTRNYSEKSINNILDYVGGGKGGPVEVDVLERFYQVTKSALVEAKNERLSVKTNLKLAKLWLDRKEYSRLSKLIPLQLIKELHAATTAPSDVDDQSQRGTQLLEIYALEIQMYNETRNFKKLKEIYNASNAVRSAIPHPRIMGVIKECGGKMWMGERQWNRASEDFFESFRNYDEAGSPQRIQVLKYLVLANMLTGSEVNPFDSQETKPYKTDPQIKAMTDLVDAYQRREVHTAEKILKDNRSTIMDDNFIRSYIGELLRSLRTQYLIDLIKPYTRLELSFLAKQLNVDIQEVEELLIGLILEGKVDGRIDQVGMRLELDRKQSLEKKRYAALNKWTEALEAVHGAVVSKSATVGRGAESGLLGDAMGLRDWN
;
A
#
# COMPACT_ATOMS: atom_id res chain seq x y z
N MET A 1 -20.33 -7.09 -20.55
CA MET A 1 -19.75 -8.46 -20.74
C MET A 1 -19.21 -8.55 -22.15
N CYS A 2 -18.14 -9.35 -22.35
CA CYS A 2 -17.25 -9.46 -23.52
C CYS A 2 -16.04 -8.52 -23.49
N TYR A 3 -15.09 -8.80 -22.59
CA TYR A 3 -13.67 -8.50 -22.82
C TYR A 3 -12.96 -9.82 -23.15
N TYR A 4 -12.53 -9.94 -24.41
CA TYR A 4 -11.52 -10.90 -24.82
C TYR A 4 -10.18 -10.40 -24.26
N VAL A 5 -9.67 -11.07 -23.22
CA VAL A 5 -8.26 -10.97 -22.87
C VAL A 5 -7.51 -11.82 -23.89
N MET A 6 -6.78 -11.17 -24.81
CA MET A 6 -5.66 -11.80 -25.50
C MET A 6 -4.58 -12.04 -24.44
N LEU A 7 -4.69 -13.20 -23.78
CA LEU A 7 -3.70 -13.72 -22.86
C LEU A 7 -2.39 -13.89 -23.65
N SER A 8 -1.29 -13.39 -23.07
CA SER A 8 0.05 -13.59 -23.61
C SER A 8 0.41 -15.09 -23.62
N PRO A 9 1.47 -15.50 -24.35
CA PRO A 9 1.92 -16.90 -24.39
C PRO A 9 2.23 -17.52 -23.01
N ALA A 10 2.31 -16.72 -21.94
CA ALA A 10 2.52 -17.17 -20.57
C ALA A 10 1.32 -17.86 -19.91
N LEU A 11 0.15 -17.91 -20.56
CA LEU A 11 -1.01 -18.69 -20.12
C LEU A 11 -1.22 -19.95 -20.96
N GLN A 12 -0.13 -20.68 -21.23
CA GLN A 12 -0.22 -22.12 -21.45
C GLN A 12 -0.61 -22.80 -20.13
N ILE A 13 -1.92 -22.81 -19.82
CA ILE A 13 -2.49 -23.56 -18.70
C ILE A 13 -2.43 -25.06 -19.04
N THR A 14 -1.28 -25.68 -18.79
CA THR A 14 -1.02 -27.11 -19.09
C THR A 14 -1.12 -28.02 -17.87
N ARG A 15 -1.32 -27.47 -16.66
CA ARG A 15 -1.48 -28.26 -15.42
C ARG A 15 -2.92 -28.28 -14.94
N ALA A 16 -3.51 -29.48 -14.89
CA ALA A 16 -4.90 -29.76 -14.49
C ALA A 16 -5.30 -29.19 -13.11
N THR A 17 -4.34 -28.93 -12.23
CA THR A 17 -4.54 -28.41 -10.87
C THR A 17 -4.93 -26.92 -10.83
N HIS A 18 -4.46 -26.09 -11.77
CA HIS A 18 -4.83 -24.67 -11.83
C HIS A 18 -6.25 -24.46 -12.39
N VAL A 19 -6.67 -25.34 -13.30
CA VAL A 19 -8.07 -25.40 -13.76
C VAL A 19 -8.98 -25.79 -12.61
N GLN A 20 -8.56 -26.72 -11.74
CA GLN A 20 -9.32 -27.11 -10.55
C GLN A 20 -9.41 -26.00 -9.49
N LEU A 21 -8.38 -25.17 -9.32
CA LEU A 21 -8.39 -24.07 -8.35
C LEU A 21 -9.27 -22.89 -8.82
N LEU A 22 -9.17 -22.52 -10.09
CA LEU A 22 -10.06 -21.53 -10.70
C LEU A 22 -11.50 -22.05 -10.72
N HIS A 23 -11.69 -23.32 -11.05
CA HIS A 23 -12.98 -23.99 -10.95
C HIS A 23 -13.46 -24.04 -9.50
N ALA A 24 -12.62 -24.24 -8.49
CA ALA A 24 -13.01 -24.23 -7.08
C ALA A 24 -13.35 -22.82 -6.57
N PHE A 25 -12.64 -21.77 -7.00
CA PHE A 25 -12.93 -20.38 -6.67
C PHE A 25 -14.25 -19.92 -7.31
N VAL A 26 -14.43 -20.21 -8.60
CA VAL A 26 -15.68 -20.01 -9.33
C VAL A 26 -16.79 -20.87 -8.71
N LYS A 27 -16.54 -22.14 -8.40
CA LYS A 27 -17.50 -23.02 -7.70
C LYS A 27 -17.77 -22.57 -6.26
N ARG A 28 -16.92 -21.78 -5.60
CA ARG A 28 -17.23 -21.22 -4.27
C ARG A 28 -18.07 -19.94 -4.36
N LEU A 29 -17.89 -19.16 -5.43
CA LEU A 29 -18.80 -18.09 -5.88
C LEU A 29 -20.16 -18.65 -6.34
N TYR A 30 -20.15 -19.88 -6.88
CA TYR A 30 -21.27 -20.55 -7.52
C TYR A 30 -21.65 -21.88 -6.87
N GLU A 31 -21.42 -22.10 -5.58
CA GLU A 31 -21.83 -23.30 -4.82
C GLU A 31 -21.40 -23.02 -3.35
N PRO A 32 -22.17 -22.19 -2.62
CA PRO A 32 -21.85 -21.90 -1.23
C PRO A 32 -22.01 -23.17 -0.40
N HIS A 33 -21.21 -23.24 0.67
CA HIS A 33 -21.21 -24.31 1.66
C HIS A 33 -22.65 -24.61 2.14
N THR A 34 -22.97 -25.87 2.44
CA THR A 34 -24.32 -26.31 2.87
C THR A 34 -24.86 -25.62 4.13
N SER A 35 -24.02 -24.88 4.86
CA SER A 35 -24.39 -24.07 6.03
C SER A 35 -24.66 -22.59 5.71
N MET A 36 -24.50 -22.14 4.46
CA MET A 36 -24.81 -20.78 3.99
C MET A 36 -26.06 -20.79 3.11
N VAL A 37 -27.18 -21.25 3.66
CA VAL A 37 -28.49 -21.01 3.05
C VAL A 37 -28.94 -19.63 3.50
N GLU A 38 -28.66 -18.60 2.70
CA GLU A 38 -29.25 -17.29 2.95
C GLU A 38 -30.74 -17.35 2.55
N PRO A 39 -31.67 -17.25 3.50
CA PRO A 39 -33.05 -17.61 3.20
C PRO A 39 -33.82 -16.53 2.42
N THR A 40 -33.24 -15.33 2.26
CA THR A 40 -33.83 -14.24 1.46
C THR A 40 -33.29 -14.18 0.03
N ILE A 41 -32.32 -15.02 -0.33
CA ILE A 41 -31.79 -15.16 -1.70
C ILE A 41 -31.76 -16.64 -2.08
N GLN A 42 -32.61 -17.04 -3.01
CA GLN A 42 -32.60 -18.39 -3.56
C GLN A 42 -31.89 -18.38 -4.91
N ARG A 43 -30.94 -19.30 -5.08
CA ARG A 43 -30.21 -19.42 -6.34
C ARG A 43 -30.84 -20.47 -7.26
N ARG A 44 -30.98 -20.13 -8.53
CA ARG A 44 -31.54 -21.00 -9.58
C ARG A 44 -30.51 -21.16 -10.71
N LYS A 45 -30.42 -22.37 -11.28
CA LYS A 45 -29.64 -22.62 -12.51
C LYS A 45 -30.60 -22.70 -13.68
N GLY A 46 -30.40 -21.86 -14.70
CA GLY A 46 -31.15 -21.96 -15.94
C GLY A 46 -30.85 -23.27 -16.67
N LEU A 47 -31.87 -24.10 -16.87
CA LEU A 47 -31.75 -25.42 -17.53
C LEU A 47 -31.30 -25.32 -19.01
N SER A 48 -31.58 -24.20 -19.67
CA SER A 48 -31.28 -23.96 -21.09
C SER A 48 -29.98 -23.17 -21.33
N THR A 49 -29.62 -22.23 -20.45
CA THR A 49 -28.47 -21.32 -20.64
C THR A 49 -27.26 -21.67 -19.79
N GLY A 50 -27.41 -22.53 -18.76
CA GLY A 50 -26.36 -22.87 -17.81
C GLY A 50 -25.94 -21.73 -16.86
N THR A 51 -26.52 -20.53 -17.01
CA THR A 51 -26.25 -19.34 -16.19
C THR A 51 -26.99 -19.40 -14.86
N TRP A 52 -26.38 -18.84 -13.81
CA TRP A 52 -26.98 -18.75 -12.48
C TRP A 52 -27.78 -17.47 -12.32
N SER A 53 -28.99 -17.59 -11.79
CA SER A 53 -29.87 -16.47 -11.43
C SER A 53 -30.25 -16.54 -9.94
N PHE A 54 -30.74 -15.43 -9.41
CA PHE A 54 -31.02 -15.22 -8.00
C PHE A 54 -32.46 -14.71 -7.85
N ASP A 55 -33.26 -15.42 -7.06
CA ASP A 55 -34.56 -15.00 -6.59
C ASP A 55 -34.37 -14.32 -5.23
N ILE A 56 -34.52 -13.01 -5.18
CA ILE A 56 -34.29 -12.18 -3.98
C ILE A 56 -35.66 -11.79 -3.40
N THR A 57 -35.80 -11.90 -2.08
CA THR A 57 -37.02 -11.49 -1.38
C THR A 57 -36.79 -10.13 -0.70
N LEU A 58 -37.64 -9.15 -1.02
CA LEU A 58 -37.68 -7.85 -0.37
C LEU A 58 -38.73 -7.89 0.75
N PRO A 59 -38.33 -8.02 2.04
CA PRO A 59 -39.28 -8.01 3.15
C PRO A 59 -39.99 -6.65 3.25
N SER A 60 -41.30 -6.65 3.51
CA SER A 60 -42.04 -5.42 3.73
C SER A 60 -41.82 -4.89 5.14
N SER A 61 -41.77 -3.56 5.30
CA SER A 61 -41.76 -2.90 6.61
C SER A 61 -43.09 -3.05 7.36
N ASN A 62 -44.16 -3.43 6.65
CA ASN A 62 -45.49 -3.65 7.23
C ASN A 62 -45.84 -5.14 7.17
N ILE A 63 -46.13 -5.75 8.32
CA ILE A 63 -46.45 -7.19 8.46
C ILE A 63 -47.67 -7.59 7.61
N TYR A 64 -48.54 -6.63 7.27
CA TYR A 64 -49.74 -6.86 6.45
C TYR A 64 -49.52 -6.78 4.93
N SER A 65 -48.33 -6.39 4.48
CA SER A 65 -47.99 -6.28 3.06
C SER A 65 -47.13 -7.49 2.62
N PRO A 66 -47.48 -8.18 1.52
CA PRO A 66 -46.71 -9.33 1.06
C PRO A 66 -45.29 -8.92 0.66
N ALA A 67 -44.31 -9.77 0.99
CA ALA A 67 -42.94 -9.59 0.56
C ALA A 67 -42.83 -9.65 -0.98
N ILE A 68 -41.98 -8.79 -1.55
CA ILE A 68 -41.86 -8.65 -3.00
C ILE A 68 -40.74 -9.56 -3.49
N ARG A 69 -41.03 -10.41 -4.47
CA ARG A 69 -40.07 -11.39 -5.00
C ARG A 69 -39.43 -10.89 -6.29
N CYS A 70 -38.16 -10.54 -6.20
CA CYS A 70 -37.27 -10.21 -7.30
C CYS A 70 -36.73 -11.50 -7.94
N SER A 71 -37.38 -12.01 -8.98
CA SER A 71 -36.98 -13.29 -9.60
C SER A 71 -35.97 -13.11 -10.73
N ASP A 72 -35.10 -14.10 -10.90
CA ASP A 72 -34.16 -14.21 -12.02
C ASP A 72 -33.12 -13.07 -12.15
N TYR A 73 -32.71 -12.46 -11.03
CA TYR A 73 -31.65 -11.45 -11.01
C TYR A 73 -30.27 -12.08 -11.25
N LYS A 74 -29.38 -11.38 -11.94
CA LYS A 74 -28.00 -11.82 -12.23
C LYS A 74 -27.03 -11.02 -11.35
N LEU A 75 -25.98 -11.66 -10.84
CA LEU A 75 -24.94 -10.97 -10.09
C LEU A 75 -24.09 -10.11 -11.06
N LEU A 76 -24.10 -8.79 -10.85
CA LEU A 76 -23.41 -7.81 -11.69
C LEU A 76 -22.00 -7.51 -11.16
N SER A 77 -21.87 -7.33 -9.84
CA SER A 77 -20.58 -7.15 -9.17
C SER A 77 -20.61 -7.68 -7.75
N ALA A 78 -19.46 -8.15 -7.26
CA ALA A 78 -19.19 -8.46 -5.87
C ALA A 78 -17.82 -7.86 -5.52
N HIS A 79 -17.79 -6.77 -4.74
CA HIS A 79 -16.56 -6.04 -4.44
C HIS A 79 -15.99 -6.40 -3.05
N ARG A 80 -14.65 -6.32 -2.99
CA ARG A 80 -13.71 -6.49 -1.86
C ARG A 80 -13.60 -7.88 -1.22
N SER A 81 -12.35 -8.34 -1.12
CA SER A 81 -11.88 -9.31 -0.15
C SER A 81 -11.52 -8.60 1.16
N ILE A 82 -11.99 -9.17 2.28
CA ILE A 82 -11.83 -8.79 3.70
C ILE A 82 -12.90 -7.80 4.22
N GLY A 83 -13.75 -8.28 5.13
CA GLY A 83 -14.60 -7.47 6.02
C GLY A 83 -16.02 -7.18 5.51
N GLU A 84 -16.18 -6.30 4.52
CA GLU A 84 -17.47 -5.70 4.15
C GLU A 84 -17.81 -6.06 2.68
N ARG A 85 -18.71 -7.02 2.47
CA ARG A 85 -19.06 -7.49 1.12
C ARG A 85 -20.28 -6.76 0.57
N SER A 86 -20.11 -6.02 -0.53
CA SER A 86 -21.22 -5.48 -1.34
C SER A 86 -21.52 -6.40 -2.53
N HIS A 87 -22.78 -6.81 -2.68
CA HIS A 87 -23.26 -7.59 -3.82
C HIS A 87 -24.31 -6.78 -4.58
N ILE A 88 -24.11 -6.63 -5.89
CA ILE A 88 -25.04 -5.91 -6.77
C ILE A 88 -25.69 -6.92 -7.69
N PHE A 89 -27.01 -7.05 -7.59
CA PHE A 89 -27.83 -7.91 -8.42
C PHE A 89 -28.61 -7.05 -9.43
N CYS A 90 -28.75 -7.55 -10.66
CA CYS A 90 -29.37 -6.82 -11.75
C CYS A 90 -30.35 -7.69 -12.54
N ASN A 91 -31.54 -7.16 -12.84
CA ASN A 91 -32.49 -7.71 -13.82
C ASN A 91 -33.14 -6.57 -14.62
N THR A 92 -32.65 -6.35 -15.84
CA THR A 92 -33.21 -5.36 -16.77
C THR A 92 -34.34 -5.91 -17.64
N GLU A 93 -34.43 -7.24 -17.80
CA GLU A 93 -35.39 -7.88 -18.71
C GLU A 93 -36.79 -7.96 -18.08
N ASN A 94 -36.86 -8.36 -16.80
CA ASN A 94 -38.11 -8.49 -16.03
C ASN A 94 -37.89 -8.02 -14.58
N PRO A 95 -37.71 -6.71 -14.33
CA PRO A 95 -37.51 -6.19 -12.98
C PRO A 95 -38.75 -6.37 -12.11
N ALA A 96 -38.56 -6.50 -10.80
CA ALA A 96 -39.65 -6.39 -9.84
C ALA A 96 -40.15 -4.95 -9.74
N PHE A 97 -41.40 -4.76 -9.30
CA PHE A 97 -42.02 -3.45 -9.15
C PHE A 97 -42.44 -3.20 -7.70
N ILE A 98 -42.21 -1.99 -7.21
CA ILE A 98 -42.75 -1.48 -5.95
C ILE A 98 -43.50 -0.19 -6.25
N ASN A 99 -44.78 -0.13 -5.87
CA ASN A 99 -45.65 1.03 -6.11
C ASN A 99 -45.65 1.51 -7.58
N GLY A 100 -45.52 0.58 -8.54
CA GLY A 100 -45.46 0.89 -9.98
C GLY A 100 -44.09 1.33 -10.49
N VAL A 101 -43.06 1.43 -9.63
CA VAL A 101 -41.68 1.78 -10.01
C VAL A 101 -40.84 0.50 -10.13
N PRO A 102 -40.09 0.29 -11.23
CA PRO A 102 -39.24 -0.88 -11.40
C PRO A 102 -37.98 -0.81 -10.52
N ILE A 103 -37.53 -1.97 -10.03
CA ILE A 103 -36.30 -2.15 -9.25
C ILE A 103 -35.38 -3.11 -10.02
N PRO A 104 -34.71 -2.66 -11.08
CA PRO A 104 -33.78 -3.51 -11.80
C PRO A 104 -32.51 -3.82 -11.01
N ILE A 105 -32.13 -3.01 -10.01
CA ILE A 105 -30.91 -3.23 -9.21
C ILE A 105 -31.26 -3.49 -7.75
N VAL A 106 -30.61 -4.49 -7.15
CA VAL A 106 -30.62 -4.74 -5.70
C VAL A 106 -29.17 -4.74 -5.19
N LYS A 107 -28.84 -3.82 -4.27
CA LYS A 107 -27.55 -3.74 -3.57
C LYS A 107 -27.70 -4.34 -2.18
N ASP A 108 -26.93 -5.38 -1.90
CA ASP A 108 -26.80 -5.98 -0.58
C ASP A 108 -25.45 -5.62 0.00
N HIS A 109 -25.44 -5.20 1.27
CA HIS A 109 -24.21 -4.82 1.95
C HIS A 109 -24.18 -5.36 3.38
N TYR A 110 -23.01 -5.74 3.87
CA TYR A 110 -22.81 -6.26 5.24
C TYR A 110 -21.98 -5.25 6.03
N ARG A 111 -22.57 -4.66 7.09
CA ARG A 111 -21.94 -3.63 7.93
C ARG A 111 -21.93 -4.01 9.41
N TYR A 112 -21.01 -3.45 10.18
CA TYR A 112 -21.04 -3.56 11.65
C TYR A 112 -22.28 -2.87 12.23
N ALA A 113 -22.90 -3.49 13.23
CA ALA A 113 -24.17 -3.01 13.82
C ALA A 113 -24.08 -1.63 14.49
N ASP A 114 -22.87 -1.13 14.78
CA ASP A 114 -22.62 0.12 15.50
C ASP A 114 -22.36 1.33 14.59
N ASN A 115 -22.28 1.14 13.26
CA ASN A 115 -22.19 2.24 12.30
C ASN A 115 -23.60 2.64 11.84
N GLU A 116 -23.99 3.89 12.06
CA GLU A 116 -25.28 4.42 11.59
C GLU A 116 -25.39 4.30 10.06
N PHE A 117 -26.59 3.94 9.59
CA PHE A 117 -26.89 3.61 8.20
C PHE A 117 -27.09 4.89 7.36
N GLU A 118 -25.98 5.57 7.06
CA GLU A 118 -26.03 6.92 6.47
C GLU A 118 -26.45 6.94 4.97
N GLU A 119 -26.12 5.94 4.13
CA GLU A 119 -26.37 6.04 2.67
C GLU A 119 -27.86 6.20 2.32
N ALA A 120 -28.74 5.37 2.89
CA ALA A 120 -30.17 5.49 2.60
C ALA A 120 -30.77 6.76 3.20
N GLU A 121 -30.25 7.24 4.33
CA GLU A 121 -30.67 8.50 4.94
C GLU A 121 -30.27 9.69 4.05
N ILE A 122 -29.03 9.69 3.54
CA ILE A 122 -28.54 10.68 2.58
C ILE A 122 -29.38 10.67 1.30
N LEU A 123 -29.68 9.50 0.74
CA LEU A 123 -30.53 9.40 -0.44
C LEU A 123 -31.97 9.85 -0.18
N ARG A 124 -32.53 9.55 1.00
CA ARG A 124 -33.85 10.10 1.41
C ARG A 124 -33.81 11.62 1.53
N HIS A 125 -32.73 12.18 2.09
CA HIS A 125 -32.53 13.63 2.20
C HIS A 125 -32.42 14.31 0.83
N ILE A 126 -31.63 13.75 -0.09
CA ILE A 126 -31.48 14.25 -1.46
C ILE A 126 -32.84 14.26 -2.19
N HIS A 127 -33.61 13.20 -2.04
CA HIS A 127 -34.90 13.01 -2.70
C HIS A 127 -36.12 13.50 -1.91
N ALA A 128 -35.94 14.27 -0.84
CA ALA A 128 -37.02 14.70 0.05
C ALA A 128 -38.13 15.50 -0.68
N ASP A 129 -37.75 16.34 -1.65
CA ASP A 129 -38.69 17.13 -2.48
C ASP A 129 -39.08 16.43 -3.80
N GLY A 130 -38.77 15.14 -3.94
CA GLY A 130 -38.95 14.35 -5.15
C GLY A 130 -37.64 13.91 -5.81
N PRO A 131 -37.72 13.21 -6.95
CA PRO A 131 -36.54 12.70 -7.66
C PRO A 131 -35.57 13.83 -8.03
N PHE A 132 -34.30 13.67 -7.66
CA PHE A 132 -33.25 14.65 -7.89
C PHE A 132 -32.53 14.31 -9.21
N PRO A 133 -32.39 15.27 -10.14
CA PRO A 133 -31.76 15.00 -11.43
C PRO A 133 -30.32 14.51 -11.31
N GLY A 134 -30.00 13.42 -12.00
CA GLY A 134 -28.66 12.84 -12.04
C GLY A 134 -28.22 12.07 -10.80
N VAL A 135 -29.11 11.81 -9.84
CA VAL A 135 -28.84 10.94 -8.67
C VAL A 135 -29.70 9.69 -8.72
N VAL A 136 -29.14 8.57 -8.27
CA VAL A 136 -29.84 7.28 -8.24
C VAL A 136 -31.05 7.28 -7.30
N GLU A 137 -32.20 6.88 -7.84
CA GLU A 137 -33.46 6.80 -7.09
C GLU A 137 -33.51 5.48 -6.32
N MET A 138 -33.47 5.60 -4.99
CA MET A 138 -33.67 4.50 -4.05
C MET A 138 -35.16 4.21 -3.88
N VAL A 139 -35.63 3.09 -4.43
CA VAL A 139 -37.04 2.67 -4.38
C VAL A 139 -37.33 1.82 -3.14
N TYR A 140 -36.31 1.14 -2.62
CA TYR A 140 -36.41 0.26 -1.46
C TYR A 140 -35.17 0.38 -0.58
N ALA A 141 -35.37 0.32 0.74
CA ALA A 141 -34.29 0.21 1.73
C ALA A 141 -34.73 -0.62 2.93
N ALA A 142 -33.85 -1.50 3.38
CA ALA A 142 -33.96 -2.24 4.63
C ALA A 142 -32.63 -2.16 5.39
N GLU A 143 -32.67 -1.49 6.55
CA GLU A 143 -31.54 -1.33 7.48
C GLU A 143 -31.14 -2.65 8.15
N SER A 144 -32.10 -3.57 8.30
CA SER A 144 -31.85 -4.92 8.75
C SER A 144 -32.71 -5.89 7.96
N VAL A 145 -32.08 -6.72 7.12
CA VAL A 145 -32.79 -7.74 6.35
C VAL A 145 -33.24 -8.84 7.31
N ILE A 146 -34.54 -9.01 7.47
CA ILE A 146 -35.13 -10.05 8.33
C ILE A 146 -35.30 -11.35 7.54
N GLY A 147 -34.77 -12.46 8.07
CA GLY A 147 -34.97 -13.80 7.51
C GLY A 147 -36.35 -14.40 7.84
N PRO A 148 -36.73 -15.54 7.24
CA PRO A 148 -38.03 -16.17 7.47
C PRO A 148 -38.31 -16.59 8.91
N THR A 149 -37.28 -16.70 9.75
CA THR A 149 -37.38 -16.99 11.18
C THR A 149 -37.71 -15.76 12.02
N GLY A 150 -37.84 -14.57 11.40
CA GLY A 150 -38.10 -13.31 12.10
C GLY A 150 -36.85 -12.67 12.73
N LEU A 151 -35.66 -13.20 12.46
CA LEU A 151 -34.38 -12.68 12.97
C LEU A 151 -33.58 -11.95 11.86
N PRO A 152 -32.77 -10.93 12.21
CA PRO A 152 -31.84 -10.29 11.29
C PRO A 152 -30.88 -11.29 10.62
N VAL A 153 -30.66 -11.11 9.32
CA VAL A 153 -29.63 -11.83 8.58
C VAL A 153 -28.28 -11.21 8.93
N THR A 154 -27.44 -11.98 9.63
CA THR A 154 -26.11 -11.56 10.04
C THR A 154 -25.04 -12.52 9.52
N SER A 155 -23.82 -12.01 9.39
CA SER A 155 -22.61 -12.78 9.09
C SER A 155 -21.53 -12.39 10.09
N GLY A 156 -21.36 -13.17 11.16
CA GLY A 156 -20.51 -12.77 12.29
C GLY A 156 -21.08 -11.55 13.00
N SER A 157 -20.28 -10.49 13.15
CA SER A 157 -20.68 -9.20 13.74
C SER A 157 -21.37 -8.24 12.74
N LEU A 158 -21.55 -8.66 11.49
CA LEU A 158 -22.09 -7.82 10.43
C LEU A 158 -23.60 -8.06 10.25
N THR A 159 -24.37 -6.99 10.18
CA THR A 159 -25.79 -6.98 9.81
C THR A 159 -25.93 -6.70 8.33
N LYS A 160 -26.82 -7.45 7.67
CA LYS A 160 -27.12 -7.25 6.26
C LYS A 160 -28.13 -6.11 6.06
N THR A 161 -27.78 -5.18 5.19
CA THR A 161 -28.66 -4.14 4.65
C THR A 161 -28.98 -4.44 3.19
N ARG A 162 -30.13 -3.96 2.70
CA ARG A 162 -30.57 -4.16 1.32
C ARG A 162 -31.21 -2.90 0.76
N MET A 163 -30.79 -2.48 -0.42
CA MET A 163 -31.36 -1.36 -1.15
C MET A 163 -31.76 -1.78 -2.55
N GLY A 164 -32.84 -1.19 -3.06
CA GLY A 164 -33.33 -1.39 -4.42
C GLY A 164 -33.31 -0.07 -5.18
N PHE A 165 -32.69 -0.06 -6.36
CA PHE A 165 -32.51 1.13 -7.18
C PHE A 165 -33.20 1.01 -8.54
N ARG A 166 -33.65 2.16 -9.06
CA ARG A 166 -34.38 2.26 -10.33
C ARG A 166 -33.46 2.29 -11.56
N GLN A 167 -32.37 3.05 -11.50
CA GLN A 167 -31.52 3.31 -12.67
C GLN A 167 -30.55 2.16 -12.91
N VAL A 168 -30.24 1.91 -14.19
CA VAL A 168 -29.20 0.99 -14.64
C VAL A 168 -28.32 1.74 -15.63
N GLY A 169 -27.01 1.66 -15.43
CA GLY A 169 -26.04 2.29 -16.33
C GLY A 169 -24.78 1.45 -16.50
N LYS A 170 -23.94 1.89 -17.41
CA LYS A 170 -22.56 1.45 -17.57
C LYS A 170 -21.65 2.42 -16.80
N THR A 171 -20.44 2.01 -16.42
CA THR A 171 -19.48 2.94 -15.81
C THR A 171 -19.10 4.07 -16.78
N PHE A 172 -18.68 5.23 -16.25
CA PHE A 172 -18.24 6.39 -17.04
C PHE A 172 -17.23 6.03 -18.14
N MET A 173 -16.30 5.10 -17.85
CA MET A 173 -15.29 4.62 -18.80
C MET A 173 -15.85 3.92 -20.06
N ASN A 174 -17.15 3.64 -20.10
CA ASN A 174 -17.84 3.08 -21.27
C ASN A 174 -18.44 4.12 -22.23
N MET A 175 -18.39 5.42 -21.91
CA MET A 175 -18.74 6.46 -22.89
C MET A 175 -17.86 6.32 -24.12
N GLU A 176 -18.47 6.29 -25.30
CA GLU A 176 -17.80 5.85 -26.52
C GLU A 176 -17.04 6.98 -27.19
N THR A 177 -17.51 8.22 -27.08
CA THR A 177 -16.95 9.37 -27.82
C THR A 177 -16.44 10.46 -26.88
N PRO A 178 -15.48 11.30 -27.33
CA PRO A 178 -15.06 12.49 -26.58
C PRO A 178 -16.23 13.42 -26.24
N MET A 179 -17.18 13.59 -27.17
CA MET A 179 -18.38 14.39 -26.95
C MET A 179 -19.19 13.88 -25.76
N GLU A 180 -19.45 12.56 -25.69
CA GLU A 180 -20.18 11.95 -24.57
C GLU A 180 -19.43 12.11 -23.24
N ALA A 181 -18.11 11.90 -23.24
CA ALA A 181 -17.27 12.04 -22.04
C ALA A 181 -17.28 13.47 -21.50
N LEU A 182 -17.11 14.46 -22.37
CA LEU A 182 -17.11 15.87 -21.99
C LEU A 182 -18.48 16.34 -21.51
N MET A 183 -19.56 15.93 -22.19
CA MET A 183 -20.91 16.20 -21.74
C MET A 183 -21.20 15.56 -20.38
N GLY A 184 -20.70 14.34 -20.17
CA GLY A 184 -20.81 13.62 -18.91
C GLY A 184 -20.14 14.33 -17.75
N ILE A 185 -18.94 14.89 -17.95
CA ILE A 185 -18.23 15.64 -16.90
C ILE A 185 -18.94 16.97 -16.60
N TYR A 186 -19.43 17.67 -17.62
CA TYR A 186 -20.20 18.89 -17.41
C TYR A 186 -21.43 18.61 -16.53
N ASP A 187 -22.19 17.56 -16.86
CA ASP A 187 -23.38 17.17 -16.12
C ASP A 187 -23.04 16.69 -14.69
N LEU A 188 -21.94 15.94 -14.52
CA LEU A 188 -21.45 15.51 -13.19
C LEU A 188 -21.08 16.70 -12.30
N LEU A 189 -20.42 17.72 -12.85
CA LEU A 189 -20.13 18.96 -12.14
C LEU A 189 -21.44 19.66 -11.74
N GLU A 190 -22.42 19.73 -12.63
CA GLU A 190 -23.72 20.33 -12.32
C GLU A 190 -24.49 19.57 -11.24
N ILE A 191 -24.42 18.23 -11.22
CA ILE A 191 -25.01 17.36 -10.19
C ILE A 191 -24.37 17.64 -8.83
N THR A 192 -23.04 17.59 -8.74
CA THR A 192 -22.30 17.78 -7.47
C THR A 192 -22.47 19.21 -6.92
N ARG A 193 -22.46 20.23 -7.79
CA ARG A 193 -22.77 21.62 -7.44
C ARG A 193 -24.19 21.76 -6.90
N SER A 194 -25.17 21.17 -7.59
CA SER A 194 -26.58 21.26 -7.19
C SER A 194 -26.83 20.49 -5.89
N LEU A 195 -26.17 19.36 -5.66
CA LEU A 195 -26.22 18.65 -4.37
C LEU A 195 -25.70 19.51 -3.22
N TYR A 196 -24.60 20.23 -3.42
CA TYR A 196 -24.06 21.14 -2.42
C TYR A 196 -24.99 22.32 -2.15
N THR A 197 -25.42 23.03 -3.20
CA THR A 197 -26.22 24.26 -3.05
C THR A 197 -27.66 24.01 -2.61
N ALA A 198 -28.29 22.94 -3.12
CA ALA A 198 -29.71 22.67 -2.90
C ALA A 198 -30.00 21.66 -1.77
N ARG A 199 -29.01 20.83 -1.40
CA ARG A 199 -29.16 19.78 -0.38
C ARG A 199 -28.09 19.82 0.71
N ASN A 200 -27.06 20.67 0.56
CA ASN A 200 -25.94 20.74 1.49
C ASN A 200 -25.20 19.39 1.63
N VAL A 201 -25.10 18.65 0.51
CA VAL A 201 -24.47 17.32 0.44
C VAL A 201 -23.18 17.37 -0.39
N LEU A 202 -22.12 16.74 0.12
CA LEU A 202 -20.89 16.44 -0.62
C LEU A 202 -20.79 14.94 -0.92
N HIS A 203 -20.36 14.55 -2.11
CA HIS A 203 -20.25 13.13 -2.48
C HIS A 203 -18.98 12.48 -1.94
N ARG A 204 -17.85 13.21 -2.00
CA ARG A 204 -16.53 12.83 -1.45
C ARG A 204 -15.81 11.63 -2.08
N ASP A 205 -16.50 10.80 -2.86
CA ASP A 205 -15.89 9.65 -3.57
C ASP A 205 -16.33 9.55 -5.04
N VAL A 206 -16.00 10.56 -5.83
CA VAL A 206 -16.24 10.54 -7.29
C VAL A 206 -15.21 9.64 -7.97
N SER A 207 -15.68 8.60 -8.67
CA SER A 207 -14.84 7.57 -9.31
C SER A 207 -15.53 6.96 -10.54
N ASP A 208 -14.82 6.12 -11.31
CA ASP A 208 -15.40 5.42 -12.46
C ASP A 208 -16.49 4.41 -12.07
N GLY A 209 -16.40 3.83 -10.87
CA GLY A 209 -17.41 2.94 -10.31
C GLY A 209 -18.66 3.66 -9.82
N ASN A 210 -18.55 4.94 -9.44
CA ASN A 210 -19.62 5.69 -8.79
C ASN A 210 -20.37 6.64 -9.75
N VAL A 211 -19.82 6.87 -10.95
CA VAL A 211 -20.45 7.66 -12.01
C VAL A 211 -20.91 6.72 -13.12
N LEU A 212 -22.23 6.59 -13.27
CA LEU A 212 -22.84 5.78 -14.32
C LEU A 212 -23.30 6.63 -15.51
N PHE A 213 -23.31 5.99 -16.66
CA PHE A 213 -23.84 6.45 -17.93
C PHE A 213 -25.04 5.60 -18.35
N THR A 214 -26.17 6.25 -18.66
CA THR A 214 -27.38 5.62 -19.18
C THR A 214 -27.53 5.87 -20.68
N ALA A 215 -28.00 4.87 -21.43
CA ALA A 215 -28.19 5.00 -22.88
C ALA A 215 -29.27 6.03 -23.24
N GLU A 216 -30.33 6.11 -22.43
CA GLU A 216 -31.41 7.09 -22.59
C GLU A 216 -31.34 8.11 -21.45
N PRO A 217 -31.54 9.40 -21.76
CA PRO A 217 -31.63 10.43 -20.74
C PRO A 217 -32.86 10.22 -19.85
N THR A 218 -32.67 10.42 -18.54
CA THR A 218 -33.79 10.33 -17.61
C THR A 218 -34.58 11.64 -17.65
N VAL A 219 -35.87 11.57 -17.97
CA VAL A 219 -36.76 12.74 -17.95
C VAL A 219 -37.37 12.87 -16.56
N TYR A 220 -37.04 13.96 -15.87
CA TYR A 220 -37.53 14.25 -14.53
C TYR A 220 -38.82 15.09 -14.62
N GLN A 221 -39.93 14.59 -14.06
CA GLN A 221 -41.17 15.38 -14.02
C GLN A 221 -41.02 16.55 -13.06
N ARG A 222 -41.19 17.79 -13.55
CA ARG A 222 -41.20 18.99 -12.71
C ARG A 222 -42.40 18.94 -11.75
N SER A 223 -42.14 18.63 -10.48
CA SER A 223 -43.14 18.81 -9.42
C SER A 223 -43.40 20.31 -9.25
N ARG A 224 -44.67 20.71 -9.20
CA ARG A 224 -45.10 22.11 -8.98
C ARG A 224 -44.67 22.69 -7.61
N ALA A 225 -44.05 21.89 -6.75
CA ALA A 225 -43.72 22.24 -5.36
C ALA A 225 -42.22 22.21 -4.99
N ALA A 226 -41.29 21.87 -5.91
CA ALA A 226 -39.87 21.77 -5.58
C ALA A 226 -39.09 23.02 -6.02
N THR A 227 -38.46 23.71 -5.05
CA THR A 227 -37.95 25.09 -5.20
C THR A 227 -36.45 25.25 -4.88
N PRO A 228 -35.54 24.36 -5.36
CA PRO A 228 -34.17 24.83 -5.63
C PRO A 228 -33.51 24.34 -6.93
N THR A 229 -34.15 23.56 -7.80
CA THR A 229 -33.58 23.14 -9.11
C THR A 229 -33.71 24.20 -10.21
N ASN A 230 -34.09 25.43 -9.88
CA ASN A 230 -34.41 26.47 -10.85
C ASN A 230 -33.18 26.99 -11.63
N GLU A 231 -31.97 26.75 -11.11
CA GLU A 231 -30.70 27.13 -11.76
C GLU A 231 -29.93 25.91 -12.30
N MET A 232 -30.47 24.69 -12.18
CA MET A 232 -29.82 23.49 -12.70
C MET A 232 -30.05 23.40 -14.20
N CYS A 233 -28.97 23.34 -14.97
CA CYS A 233 -29.05 23.26 -16.43
C CYS A 233 -27.94 22.36 -16.98
N PHE A 234 -28.35 21.22 -17.54
CA PHE A 234 -27.43 20.26 -18.15
C PHE A 234 -26.99 20.65 -19.55
N ILE A 235 -25.85 20.12 -19.97
CA ILE A 235 -25.17 20.57 -21.19
C ILE A 235 -26.00 20.39 -22.46
N ARG A 236 -26.85 19.34 -22.52
CA ARG A 236 -27.69 19.10 -23.69
C ARG A 236 -28.66 20.25 -23.96
N HIS A 237 -29.22 20.84 -22.91
CA HIS A 237 -30.09 22.01 -23.05
C HIS A 237 -29.30 23.26 -23.42
N MET A 238 -28.06 23.39 -22.94
CA MET A 238 -27.15 24.48 -23.35
C MET A 238 -26.79 24.42 -24.84
N LEU A 239 -26.74 23.21 -25.43
CA LEU A 239 -26.45 23.00 -26.85
C LEU A 239 -27.71 23.01 -27.73
N ASP A 240 -28.85 22.56 -27.20
CA ASP A 240 -30.15 22.53 -27.87
C ASP A 240 -31.28 22.89 -26.89
N GLU A 241 -31.82 24.10 -27.00
CA GLU A 241 -32.90 24.62 -26.13
C GLU A 241 -34.20 23.79 -26.21
N ASN A 242 -34.34 22.88 -27.18
CA ASN A 242 -35.50 21.99 -27.30
C ASN A 242 -35.47 20.79 -26.34
N VAL A 243 -34.31 20.49 -25.76
CA VAL A 243 -34.13 19.41 -24.77
C VAL A 243 -34.56 19.90 -23.39
N ASP A 244 -35.04 19.03 -22.49
CA ASP A 244 -35.34 19.45 -21.11
C ASP A 244 -34.04 19.88 -20.38
N PRO A 245 -33.98 21.03 -19.70
CA PRO A 245 -32.82 21.44 -18.89
C PRO A 245 -32.39 20.43 -17.83
N LEU A 246 -33.30 19.57 -17.38
CA LEU A 246 -33.02 18.52 -16.38
C LEU A 246 -32.74 17.14 -17.00
N SER A 247 -32.65 17.05 -18.33
CA SER A 247 -32.32 15.80 -19.02
C SER A 247 -30.81 15.52 -19.01
N THR A 248 -30.40 14.52 -18.22
CA THR A 248 -29.02 14.01 -18.22
C THR A 248 -28.98 12.49 -18.43
N VAL A 249 -27.83 12.01 -18.91
CA VAL A 249 -27.44 10.59 -19.02
C VAL A 249 -26.49 10.16 -17.92
N VAL A 250 -26.09 11.07 -17.05
CA VAL A 250 -25.21 10.79 -15.91
C VAL A 250 -26.06 10.46 -14.71
N VAL A 251 -25.68 9.39 -14.01
CA VAL A 251 -26.30 9.00 -12.74
C VAL A 251 -25.20 8.75 -11.72
N LEU A 252 -25.18 9.57 -10.67
CA LEU A 252 -24.29 9.43 -9.53
C LEU A 252 -24.87 8.40 -8.54
N ILE A 253 -24.03 7.45 -8.12
CA ILE A 253 -24.38 6.35 -7.20
C ILE A 253 -23.35 6.24 -6.07
N ASP A 254 -23.63 5.39 -5.10
CA ASP A 254 -22.72 5.02 -4.01
C ASP A 254 -22.40 6.17 -3.03
N PHE A 255 -23.42 6.56 -2.26
CA PHE A 255 -23.36 7.68 -1.31
C PHE A 255 -22.85 7.24 0.08
N ASP A 256 -22.19 6.08 0.18
CA ASP A 256 -21.67 5.53 1.44
C ASP A 256 -20.61 6.43 2.10
N GLN A 257 -19.86 7.20 1.30
CA GLN A 257 -18.84 8.16 1.76
C GLN A 257 -19.33 9.62 1.76
N ALA A 258 -20.58 9.87 1.36
CA ALA A 258 -21.14 11.21 1.27
C ALA A 258 -21.38 11.82 2.66
N GLU A 259 -21.54 13.15 2.71
CA GLU A 259 -21.74 13.90 3.95
C GLU A 259 -22.81 14.98 3.77
N ILE A 260 -23.71 15.10 4.75
CA ILE A 260 -24.63 16.23 4.91
C ILE A 260 -23.98 17.25 5.84
N LEU A 261 -23.83 18.50 5.40
CA LEU A 261 -22.99 19.48 6.11
C LEU A 261 -23.66 20.16 7.34
N ASP A 262 -24.99 20.08 7.50
CA ASP A 262 -25.74 20.77 8.58
C ASP A 262 -25.81 20.03 9.93
N THR A 263 -25.48 18.74 9.96
CA THR A 263 -25.48 17.95 11.19
C THR A 263 -24.14 18.14 11.89
N GLY A 264 -24.07 18.98 12.93
CA GLY A 264 -22.90 19.17 13.81
C GLY A 264 -22.52 17.93 14.64
N GLN A 265 -22.56 16.75 14.03
CA GLN A 265 -22.44 15.42 14.62
C GLN A 265 -21.52 14.47 13.85
N SER A 266 -20.81 14.91 12.79
CA SER A 266 -19.93 13.99 12.08
C SER A 266 -18.54 13.92 12.73
N ASN A 267 -18.20 12.79 13.36
CA ASN A 267 -16.82 12.40 13.70
C ASN A 267 -15.91 12.24 12.45
N ARG A 268 -16.36 12.68 11.26
CA ARG A 268 -15.73 12.52 9.94
C ARG A 268 -14.98 13.76 9.48
N GLU A 269 -14.92 14.80 10.31
CA GLU A 269 -14.26 16.09 10.03
C GLU A 269 -12.80 15.96 9.58
N SER A 270 -12.13 14.82 9.83
CA SER A 270 -10.71 14.59 9.53
C SER A 270 -10.42 13.40 8.57
N CYS A 271 -11.43 12.82 7.91
CA CYS A 271 -11.20 11.61 7.10
C CYS A 271 -10.87 11.94 5.63
N HIS A 272 -9.67 11.54 5.21
CA HIS A 272 -9.26 11.47 3.80
C HIS A 272 -9.97 10.28 3.13
N VAL A 273 -11.08 10.56 2.44
CA VAL A 273 -11.90 9.55 1.75
C VAL A 273 -11.89 9.81 0.25
N GLY A 274 -11.97 8.72 -0.54
CA GLY A 274 -11.99 8.79 -1.99
C GLY A 274 -11.21 7.64 -2.64
N THR A 275 -11.53 7.35 -3.89
CA THR A 275 -10.84 6.32 -4.67
C THR A 275 -9.45 6.82 -5.11
N PRO A 276 -8.33 6.12 -4.75
CA PRO A 276 -6.96 6.62 -4.93
C PRO A 276 -6.60 7.23 -6.30
N LYS A 277 -7.08 6.62 -7.38
CA LYS A 277 -6.82 7.06 -8.75
C LYS A 277 -7.52 8.39 -9.10
N TYR A 278 -8.68 8.64 -8.51
CA TYR A 278 -9.56 9.76 -8.86
C TYR A 278 -9.58 10.86 -7.81
N MET A 279 -9.22 10.56 -6.56
CA MET A 279 -9.33 11.52 -5.46
C MET A 279 -8.47 12.77 -5.68
N ALA A 280 -9.00 13.93 -5.32
CA ALA A 280 -8.30 15.21 -5.37
C ALA A 280 -6.94 15.19 -4.63
N ARG A 281 -5.98 15.98 -5.08
CA ARG A 281 -4.62 15.95 -4.53
C ARG A 281 -4.53 16.38 -3.08
N SER A 282 -5.24 17.45 -2.72
CA SER A 282 -5.33 17.94 -1.34
C SER A 282 -6.08 16.96 -0.41
N VAL A 283 -6.80 15.98 -0.97
CA VAL A 283 -7.38 14.85 -0.23
C VAL A 283 -6.36 13.71 -0.11
N SER A 284 -5.45 13.55 -1.07
CA SER A 284 -4.37 12.54 -1.09
C SER A 284 -3.12 12.90 -0.31
N GLY A 285 -2.87 14.18 -0.11
CA GLY A 285 -1.79 14.73 0.68
C GLY A 285 -2.26 15.98 1.41
N TYR A 286 -1.38 16.67 2.14
CA TYR A 286 -1.72 17.98 2.70
C TYR A 286 -1.77 19.05 1.60
N PRO A 287 -2.59 20.12 1.75
CA PRO A 287 -2.56 21.27 0.83
C PRO A 287 -1.13 21.74 0.64
N TYR A 288 -0.70 21.97 -0.61
CA TYR A 288 0.66 22.34 -0.93
C TYR A 288 0.94 23.77 -0.47
N GLY A 289 1.52 23.90 0.71
CA GLY A 289 2.09 25.16 1.21
C GLY A 289 3.44 25.42 0.58
N GLY A 290 3.47 26.05 -0.60
CA GLY A 290 4.68 26.71 -1.08
C GLY A 290 5.12 26.34 -2.49
N HIS A 291 4.67 27.13 -3.45
CA HIS A 291 5.57 27.72 -4.44
C HIS A 291 5.08 29.15 -4.66
N ASN A 292 5.96 30.14 -4.47
CA ASN A 292 5.66 31.53 -4.79
C ASN A 292 5.20 31.60 -6.26
N TYR A 293 4.08 32.28 -6.51
CA TYR A 293 3.46 32.51 -7.82
C TYR A 293 2.62 31.35 -8.40
N MET A 294 1.58 30.90 -7.69
CA MET A 294 0.46 30.21 -8.36
C MET A 294 -0.57 31.24 -8.83
N ALA A 295 -0.79 31.27 -10.15
CA ALA A 295 -1.84 32.07 -10.77
C ALA A 295 -3.10 31.20 -10.93
N TRP A 296 -4.20 31.59 -10.29
CA TRP A 296 -5.51 30.99 -10.61
C TRP A 296 -6.05 31.60 -11.89
N ILE A 297 -6.61 30.73 -12.74
CA ILE A 297 -7.19 31.13 -14.03
C ILE A 297 -8.66 31.49 -13.79
N PRO A 298 -9.12 32.68 -14.21
CA PRO A 298 -10.52 33.04 -14.13
C PRO A 298 -11.37 32.16 -15.06
N PRO A 299 -12.69 32.03 -14.82
CA PRO A 299 -13.57 31.35 -15.77
C PRO A 299 -13.44 32.02 -17.15
N PRO A 300 -13.22 31.25 -18.24
CA PRO A 300 -13.06 31.83 -19.55
C PRO A 300 -14.34 32.57 -19.98
N GLU A 301 -14.17 33.64 -20.76
CA GLU A 301 -15.30 34.24 -21.47
C GLU A 301 -15.90 33.21 -22.43
N LEU A 302 -17.23 33.09 -22.44
CA LEU A 302 -17.87 32.13 -23.33
C LEU A 302 -17.86 32.65 -24.76
N ALA A 303 -17.84 31.75 -25.73
CA ALA A 303 -18.03 32.11 -27.14
C ALA A 303 -19.32 32.94 -27.30
N PRO A 304 -19.40 33.95 -28.19
CA PRO A 304 -20.55 34.87 -28.26
C PRO A 304 -21.92 34.18 -28.40
N SER A 305 -21.97 33.06 -29.13
CA SER A 305 -23.17 32.22 -29.26
C SER A 305 -23.56 31.52 -27.95
N ALA A 306 -22.58 31.04 -27.20
CA ALA A 306 -22.75 30.37 -25.91
C ALA A 306 -23.10 31.36 -24.80
N GLN A 307 -22.41 32.51 -24.76
CA GLN A 307 -22.59 33.56 -23.76
C GLN A 307 -24.05 34.05 -23.72
N MET A 308 -24.67 34.28 -24.88
CA MET A 308 -26.05 34.74 -24.95
C MET A 308 -27.07 33.71 -24.43
N VAL A 309 -26.80 32.41 -24.60
CA VAL A 309 -27.64 31.33 -24.06
C VAL A 309 -27.39 31.17 -22.56
N TYR A 310 -26.12 31.17 -22.15
CA TYR A 310 -25.70 31.05 -20.76
C TYR A 310 -26.22 32.20 -19.89
N ASP A 311 -26.11 33.45 -20.34
CA ASP A 311 -26.63 34.62 -19.62
C ASP A 311 -28.15 34.62 -19.49
N ARG A 312 -28.85 34.07 -20.49
CA ARG A 312 -30.31 33.97 -20.48
C ARG A 312 -30.80 32.89 -19.52
N LEU A 313 -30.12 31.75 -19.48
CA LEU A 313 -30.51 30.60 -18.67
C LEU A 313 -29.98 30.69 -17.23
N LEU A 314 -28.78 31.25 -17.04
CA LEU A 314 -28.06 31.32 -15.76
C LEU A 314 -27.56 32.75 -15.46
N PRO A 315 -28.46 33.77 -15.41
CA PRO A 315 -28.07 35.17 -15.26
C PRO A 315 -27.32 35.47 -13.96
N ASN A 316 -27.69 34.80 -12.86
CA ASN A 316 -27.06 35.01 -11.55
C ASN A 316 -25.61 34.51 -11.52
N ARG A 317 -25.35 33.33 -12.12
CA ARG A 317 -24.01 32.73 -12.18
C ARG A 317 -23.05 33.56 -13.03
N SER A 318 -23.52 34.10 -14.15
CA SER A 318 -22.68 34.95 -15.01
C SER A 318 -22.16 36.18 -14.26
N ALA A 319 -23.03 36.84 -13.47
CA ALA A 319 -22.65 37.99 -12.67
C ALA A 319 -21.74 37.63 -11.48
N GLN A 320 -21.99 36.51 -10.81
CA GLN A 320 -21.25 36.08 -9.61
C GLN A 320 -19.76 35.84 -9.88
N PHE A 321 -19.42 35.23 -11.02
CA PHE A 321 -18.05 34.80 -11.34
C PHE A 321 -17.31 35.75 -12.30
N THR A 322 -17.67 37.04 -12.31
CA THR A 322 -16.97 38.04 -13.14
C THR A 322 -15.63 38.44 -12.48
N CYS A 323 -14.51 38.11 -13.14
CA CYS A 323 -13.16 38.44 -12.67
C CYS A 323 -12.64 39.75 -13.29
N LYS A 324 -12.03 40.63 -12.49
CA LYS A 324 -11.48 41.93 -12.95
C LYS A 324 -10.11 41.84 -13.64
N SER A 325 -9.39 40.74 -13.44
CA SER A 325 -8.02 40.53 -13.93
C SER A 325 -7.93 39.17 -14.62
N PRO A 326 -7.15 39.04 -15.72
CA PRO A 326 -6.95 37.78 -16.44
C PRO A 326 -6.13 36.75 -15.64
N TYR A 327 -5.40 37.19 -14.61
CA TYR A 327 -4.67 36.31 -13.70
C TYR A 327 -4.70 36.94 -12.30
N HIS A 328 -4.90 36.12 -11.26
CA HIS A 328 -4.74 36.56 -9.88
C HIS A 328 -3.66 35.72 -9.20
N VAL A 329 -2.66 36.41 -8.65
CA VAL A 329 -1.50 35.81 -7.98
C VAL A 329 -1.66 36.08 -6.50
N PHE A 330 -1.78 35.02 -5.70
CA PHE A 330 -1.87 35.14 -4.25
C PHE A 330 -0.47 35.09 -3.63
N GLU A 331 -0.24 35.89 -2.58
CA GLU A 331 0.96 35.78 -1.76
C GLU A 331 0.92 34.46 -0.97
N GLY A 332 2.00 33.68 -1.06
CA GLY A 332 2.09 32.38 -0.40
C GLY A 332 1.93 32.52 1.11
N HIS A 333 0.89 31.90 1.67
CA HIS A 333 0.69 31.85 3.12
C HIS A 333 1.50 30.69 3.70
N HIS A 334 2.52 31.02 4.49
CA HIS A 334 3.26 30.04 5.31
C HIS A 334 2.50 29.80 6.62
N GLY A 335 1.39 29.05 6.56
CA GLY A 335 0.62 28.64 7.74
C GLY A 335 0.34 27.15 7.73
N ALA A 336 0.40 26.50 8.89
CA ALA A 336 -0.16 25.16 9.03
C ALA A 336 -1.70 25.24 8.93
N VAL A 337 -2.31 24.51 8.00
CA VAL A 337 -3.77 24.35 7.96
C VAL A 337 -4.17 23.60 9.23
N SER A 338 -5.01 24.21 10.08
CA SER A 338 -5.24 23.67 11.43
C SER A 338 -6.04 22.36 11.45
N GLU A 339 -6.78 22.04 10.39
CA GLU A 339 -7.51 20.78 10.19
C GLU A 339 -7.95 20.64 8.71
N PHE A 340 -7.74 19.48 8.09
CA PHE A 340 -8.18 19.20 6.72
C PHE A 340 -9.69 18.87 6.70
N ARG A 341 -10.45 19.47 5.76
CA ARG A 341 -11.87 19.16 5.53
C ARG A 341 -12.15 19.02 4.04
N HIS A 342 -12.95 18.01 3.65
CA HIS A 342 -13.40 17.87 2.26
C HIS A 342 -14.34 19.01 1.86
N ARG A 343 -14.21 19.52 0.63
CA ARG A 343 -14.94 20.69 0.13
C ARG A 343 -15.43 20.41 -1.29
N LEU A 344 -16.40 21.21 -1.75
CA LEU A 344 -17.02 21.03 -3.07
C LEU A 344 -15.99 20.93 -4.21
N TRP A 345 -14.98 21.80 -4.22
CA TRP A 345 -13.94 21.78 -5.27
C TRP A 345 -13.12 20.48 -5.32
N HIS A 346 -13.05 19.69 -4.25
CA HIS A 346 -12.41 18.38 -4.30
C HIS A 346 -13.23 17.36 -5.13
N ASP A 347 -14.57 17.47 -5.13
CA ASP A 347 -15.43 16.66 -6.00
C ASP A 347 -15.23 17.07 -7.48
N ALA A 348 -15.03 18.36 -7.77
CA ALA A 348 -14.67 18.84 -9.11
C ALA A 348 -13.30 18.36 -9.59
N GLU A 349 -12.27 18.44 -8.74
CA GLU A 349 -10.94 17.90 -9.09
C GLU A 349 -11.01 16.38 -9.33
N SER A 350 -11.86 15.67 -8.60
CA SER A 350 -12.05 14.22 -8.81
C SER A 350 -12.74 13.91 -10.14
N ALA A 351 -13.72 14.72 -10.56
CA ALA A 351 -14.30 14.65 -11.90
C ALA A 351 -13.26 14.92 -13.00
N PHE A 352 -12.32 15.84 -12.76
CA PHE A 352 -11.21 16.09 -13.68
C PHE A 352 -10.28 14.88 -13.84
N TRP A 353 -9.89 14.21 -12.74
CA TRP A 353 -9.08 12.99 -12.81
C TRP A 353 -9.82 11.82 -13.50
N LEU A 354 -11.15 11.76 -13.37
CA LEU A 354 -11.99 10.83 -14.12
C LEU A 354 -11.95 11.09 -15.63
N LEU A 355 -12.01 12.36 -16.05
CA LEU A 355 -11.88 12.74 -17.46
C LEU A 355 -10.50 12.40 -18.04
N ILE A 356 -9.42 12.69 -17.31
CA ILE A 356 -8.06 12.34 -17.72
C ILE A 356 -7.93 10.84 -17.91
N SER A 357 -8.43 10.06 -16.95
CA SER A 357 -8.37 8.60 -17.03
C SER A 357 -9.06 8.09 -18.29
N TRP A 358 -10.25 8.63 -18.61
CA TRP A 358 -10.94 8.31 -19.86
C TRP A 358 -10.10 8.68 -21.09
N ALA A 359 -9.57 9.90 -21.16
CA ALA A 359 -8.83 10.40 -22.32
C ALA A 359 -7.51 9.63 -22.57
N VAL A 360 -6.79 9.26 -21.51
CA VAL A 360 -5.54 8.52 -21.62
C VAL A 360 -5.79 7.05 -21.98
N GLU A 361 -6.87 6.44 -21.50
CA GLU A 361 -7.21 5.04 -21.81
C GLU A 361 -7.97 4.87 -23.13
N ALA A 362 -8.53 5.95 -23.70
CA ALA A 362 -9.31 5.91 -24.94
C ALA A 362 -8.43 5.59 -26.16
N GLN A 363 -8.60 4.40 -26.72
CA GLN A 363 -8.05 4.00 -28.02
C GLN A 363 -9.09 4.31 -29.11
N PRO A 364 -8.81 5.03 -30.19
CA PRO A 364 -9.78 5.21 -31.28
C PRO A 364 -10.16 3.87 -31.93
N ALA A 365 -11.43 3.68 -32.29
CA ALA A 365 -11.93 2.46 -32.94
C ALA A 365 -11.31 2.25 -34.33
N THR A 366 -10.94 3.35 -35.00
CA THR A 366 -10.28 3.35 -36.30
C THR A 366 -8.92 4.04 -36.18
N GLY A 367 -7.84 3.30 -36.38
CA GLY A 367 -6.48 3.84 -36.30
C GLY A 367 -5.45 2.79 -35.86
N PRO A 368 -4.14 3.10 -35.95
CA PRO A 368 -3.11 2.26 -35.37
C PRO A 368 -3.25 2.22 -33.84
N ILE A 369 -2.90 1.08 -33.23
CA ILE A 369 -2.85 0.94 -31.77
C ILE A 369 -1.75 1.87 -31.25
N SER A 370 -2.11 2.80 -30.37
CA SER A 370 -1.15 3.60 -29.61
C SER A 370 -0.98 2.99 -28.21
N TYR A 371 0.14 3.28 -27.58
CA TYR A 371 0.47 2.75 -26.27
C TYR A 371 0.61 3.89 -25.27
N ILE A 372 0.23 3.62 -24.02
CA ILE A 372 0.51 4.50 -22.90
C ILE A 372 1.98 4.28 -22.51
N THR A 373 2.71 5.36 -22.27
CA THR A 373 4.10 5.27 -21.77
C THR A 373 4.10 4.75 -20.34
N GLU A 374 5.16 4.04 -19.92
CA GLU A 374 5.27 3.57 -18.53
C GLU A 374 5.30 4.74 -17.54
N GLU A 375 5.90 5.87 -17.93
CA GLU A 375 5.97 7.08 -17.11
C GLU A 375 4.59 7.72 -16.93
N ASP A 376 3.82 7.91 -18.00
CA ASP A 376 2.47 8.48 -17.92
C ASP A 376 1.52 7.58 -17.13
N TRP A 377 1.61 6.26 -17.33
CA TRP A 377 0.82 5.30 -16.57
C TRP A 377 1.19 5.29 -15.09
N TYR A 378 2.49 5.32 -14.76
CA TYR A 378 2.95 5.43 -13.38
C TYR A 378 2.48 6.73 -12.73
N SER A 379 2.57 7.86 -13.45
CA SER A 379 2.06 9.16 -13.00
C SER A 379 0.56 9.17 -12.74
N LEU A 380 -0.25 8.42 -13.49
CA LEU A 380 -1.71 8.33 -13.28
C LEU A 380 -2.11 7.31 -12.20
N SER A 381 -1.34 6.24 -12.04
CA SER A 381 -1.66 5.13 -11.13
C SER A 381 -1.00 5.26 -9.76
N THR A 382 -0.05 6.18 -9.59
CA THR A 382 0.61 6.43 -8.31
C THR A 382 -0.32 7.10 -7.30
N SER A 383 -0.18 6.71 -6.03
CA SER A 383 -0.80 7.40 -4.90
C SER A 383 -0.15 8.76 -4.61
N ASP A 384 0.97 9.10 -5.26
CA ASP A 384 1.66 10.37 -5.09
C ASP A 384 1.02 11.50 -5.92
N SER A 385 0.20 12.32 -5.25
CA SER A 385 -0.52 13.45 -5.82
C SER A 385 0.35 14.50 -6.52
N ALA A 386 1.64 14.63 -6.15
CA ALA A 386 2.55 15.60 -6.78
C ALA A 386 2.90 15.19 -8.21
N ASN A 387 2.98 13.88 -8.48
CA ASN A 387 3.46 13.34 -9.75
C ASN A 387 2.37 13.20 -10.82
N ARG A 388 1.08 13.30 -10.46
CA ARG A 388 -0.03 13.17 -11.42
C ARG A 388 -0.07 14.26 -12.48
N TYR A 389 0.44 15.46 -12.17
CA TYR A 389 0.54 16.57 -13.12
C TYR A 389 1.58 16.37 -14.22
N ARG A 390 2.54 15.45 -14.05
CA ARG A 390 3.53 15.17 -15.09
C ARG A 390 2.88 14.55 -16.33
N CYS A 391 1.84 13.73 -16.14
CA CYS A 391 1.06 13.16 -17.25
C CYS A 391 0.40 14.26 -18.11
N LEU A 392 0.02 15.41 -17.52
CA LEU A 392 -0.56 16.55 -18.24
C LEU A 392 0.46 17.39 -19.01
N LEU A 393 1.76 17.16 -18.79
CA LEU A 393 2.85 17.83 -19.49
C LEU A 393 3.40 16.97 -20.65
N SER A 394 3.01 15.71 -20.73
CA SER A 394 3.38 14.79 -21.80
C SER A 394 2.46 15.00 -23.01
N THR A 395 3.04 15.31 -24.17
CA THR A 395 2.30 15.41 -25.45
C THR A 395 1.78 14.04 -25.93
N ASP A 396 2.34 12.95 -25.41
CA ASP A 396 2.05 11.58 -25.83
C ASP A 396 1.03 10.87 -24.91
N ALA A 397 0.53 11.59 -23.89
CA ALA A 397 -0.37 11.04 -22.89
C ALA A 397 -1.71 10.57 -23.48
N VAL A 398 -2.25 11.31 -24.45
CA VAL A 398 -3.50 11.00 -25.15
C VAL A 398 -3.19 10.44 -26.55
N ASP A 399 -4.09 9.63 -27.12
CA ASP A 399 -3.93 9.16 -28.49
C ASP A 399 -3.85 10.33 -29.48
N PRO A 400 -2.99 10.30 -30.51
CA PRO A 400 -2.88 11.38 -31.50
C PRO A 400 -4.22 11.79 -32.14
N VAL A 401 -5.17 10.86 -32.28
CA VAL A 401 -6.50 11.18 -32.84
C VAL A 401 -7.32 12.07 -31.89
N TYR A 402 -7.10 11.94 -30.59
CA TYR A 402 -7.74 12.74 -29.54
C TYR A 402 -6.81 13.86 -29.01
N GLU A 403 -5.67 14.11 -29.67
CA GLU A 403 -4.71 15.18 -29.33
C GLU A 403 -5.36 16.55 -29.09
N PRO A 404 -6.39 16.99 -29.87
CA PRO A 404 -7.04 18.28 -29.61
C PRO A 404 -7.57 18.45 -28.18
N MET A 405 -7.95 17.36 -27.50
CA MET A 405 -8.39 17.38 -26.10
C MET A 405 -7.29 17.81 -25.13
N LEU A 406 -6.01 17.64 -25.47
CA LEU A 406 -4.89 18.03 -24.59
C LEU A 406 -4.94 19.51 -24.22
N THR A 407 -5.44 20.37 -25.11
CA THR A 407 -5.60 21.81 -24.82
C THR A 407 -6.56 22.03 -23.65
N LEU A 408 -7.76 21.46 -23.73
CA LEU A 408 -8.76 21.49 -22.65
C LEU A 408 -8.23 20.84 -21.37
N LEU A 409 -7.62 19.65 -21.46
CA LEU A 409 -7.10 18.95 -20.28
C LEU A 409 -5.99 19.77 -19.59
N SER A 410 -5.17 20.49 -20.36
CA SER A 410 -4.16 21.41 -19.83
C SER A 410 -4.80 22.58 -19.10
N ASP A 411 -5.84 23.18 -19.65
CA ASP A 411 -6.54 24.32 -19.05
C ASP A 411 -7.28 23.92 -17.77
N LEU A 412 -8.00 22.79 -17.78
CA LEU A 412 -8.62 22.21 -16.58
C LEU A 412 -7.55 21.85 -15.53
N GLY A 413 -6.42 21.29 -15.96
CA GLY A 413 -5.29 20.98 -15.10
C GLY A 413 -4.74 22.22 -14.42
N ARG A 414 -4.54 23.32 -15.17
CA ARG A 414 -4.08 24.59 -14.61
C ARG A 414 -5.09 25.16 -13.60
N ALA A 415 -6.39 25.03 -13.83
CA ALA A 415 -7.42 25.44 -12.87
C ALA A 415 -7.30 24.66 -11.55
N CYS A 416 -7.01 23.36 -11.61
CA CYS A 416 -6.82 22.52 -10.42
C CYS A 416 -5.49 22.77 -9.68
N ARG A 417 -4.49 23.46 -10.26
CA ARG A 417 -3.11 23.49 -9.72
C ARG A 417 -2.99 24.14 -8.35
N GLY A 418 -3.70 25.23 -8.09
CA GLY A 418 -3.61 25.93 -6.81
C GLY A 418 -4.75 25.52 -5.87
N ASP A 419 -4.40 25.23 -4.61
CA ASP A 419 -5.38 24.83 -3.60
C ASP A 419 -6.26 26.02 -3.19
N LEU A 420 -7.55 25.96 -3.51
CA LEU A 420 -8.53 27.02 -3.21
C LEU A 420 -8.71 27.30 -1.72
N VAL A 421 -8.17 26.46 -0.84
CA VAL A 421 -8.11 26.73 0.61
C VAL A 421 -7.39 28.04 0.94
N TRP A 422 -6.49 28.49 0.05
CA TRP A 422 -5.74 29.74 0.22
C TRP A 422 -6.40 30.96 -0.43
N ALA A 423 -7.53 30.79 -1.12
CA ALA A 423 -8.24 31.88 -1.77
C ALA A 423 -9.06 32.66 -0.73
N SER A 424 -8.71 33.94 -0.53
CA SER A 424 -9.42 34.83 0.42
C SER A 424 -10.32 35.86 -0.29
N GLU A 425 -10.09 36.13 -1.57
CA GLU A 425 -10.80 37.15 -2.34
C GLU A 425 -11.90 36.55 -3.23
N ALA A 426 -13.04 37.24 -3.32
CA ALA A 426 -14.10 36.89 -4.27
C ALA A 426 -13.69 37.24 -5.72
N PRO A 427 -14.02 36.41 -6.72
CA PRO A 427 -14.85 35.19 -6.62
C PRO A 427 -14.07 33.89 -6.34
N TYR A 428 -12.74 33.95 -6.12
CA TYR A 428 -11.88 32.76 -5.96
C TYR A 428 -12.12 31.99 -4.66
N ASN A 429 -12.61 32.66 -3.62
CA ASN A 429 -12.96 32.04 -2.33
C ASN A 429 -14.34 31.35 -2.33
N ASP A 430 -15.09 31.45 -3.43
CA ASP A 430 -16.40 30.84 -3.57
C ASP A 430 -16.28 29.32 -3.77
N PRO A 431 -17.00 28.47 -3.00
CA PRO A 431 -16.95 27.02 -3.14
C PRO A 431 -17.28 26.50 -4.55
N GLU A 432 -18.10 27.23 -5.31
CA GLU A 432 -18.53 26.86 -6.67
C GLU A 432 -17.54 27.32 -7.77
N PHE A 433 -16.48 28.07 -7.41
CA PHE A 433 -15.55 28.66 -8.36
C PHE A 433 -14.92 27.65 -9.32
N LEU A 434 -14.41 26.52 -8.80
CA LEU A 434 -13.77 25.51 -9.65
C LEU A 434 -14.76 24.86 -10.63
N HIS A 435 -15.98 24.60 -10.17
CA HIS A 435 -17.06 24.07 -11.01
C HIS A 435 -17.37 25.02 -12.17
N GLU A 436 -17.50 26.32 -11.90
CA GLU A 436 -17.73 27.33 -12.94
C GLU A 436 -16.59 27.37 -13.97
N VAL A 437 -15.33 27.41 -13.51
CA VAL A 437 -14.15 27.43 -14.39
C VAL A 437 -14.15 26.19 -15.30
N MET A 438 -14.37 25.00 -14.74
CA MET A 438 -14.36 23.76 -15.51
C MET A 438 -15.52 23.69 -16.52
N GLN A 439 -16.73 24.04 -16.09
CA GLN A 439 -17.93 23.98 -16.94
C GLN A 439 -17.83 24.94 -18.14
N ARG A 440 -17.34 26.17 -17.94
CA ARG A 440 -17.14 27.12 -19.07
C ARG A 440 -16.05 26.67 -20.04
N ASN A 441 -14.94 26.10 -19.53
CA ASN A 441 -13.89 25.53 -20.38
C ASN A 441 -14.42 24.37 -21.24
N ILE A 442 -15.17 23.44 -20.63
CA ILE A 442 -15.78 22.31 -21.34
C ILE A 442 -16.80 22.79 -22.39
N LEU A 443 -17.68 23.73 -22.03
CA LEU A 443 -18.70 24.26 -22.93
C LEU A 443 -18.08 24.97 -24.14
N ASN A 444 -17.08 25.83 -23.92
CA ASN A 444 -16.35 26.50 -25.00
C ASN A 444 -15.64 25.49 -25.91
N PHE A 445 -15.00 24.47 -25.33
CA PHE A 445 -14.31 23.45 -26.12
C PHE A 445 -15.28 22.65 -26.99
N ILE A 446 -16.43 22.24 -26.45
CA ILE A 446 -17.46 21.53 -27.22
C ILE A 446 -17.97 22.40 -28.37
N ILE A 447 -18.28 23.67 -28.11
CA ILE A 447 -18.82 24.58 -29.14
C ILE A 447 -17.78 24.85 -30.23
N ALA A 448 -16.52 25.03 -29.85
CA ALA A 448 -15.43 25.25 -30.81
C ALA A 448 -15.16 24.04 -31.71
N ASN A 449 -15.39 22.82 -31.21
CA ASN A 449 -15.03 21.57 -31.90
C ASN A 449 -16.24 20.72 -32.31
N VAL A 450 -17.47 21.23 -32.20
CA VAL A 450 -18.71 20.44 -32.41
C VAL A 450 -18.78 19.74 -33.77
N ASN A 451 -18.15 20.33 -34.79
CA ASN A 451 -18.12 19.81 -36.17
C ASN A 451 -16.86 19.01 -36.51
N GLU A 452 -15.93 18.84 -35.56
CA GLU A 452 -14.68 18.12 -35.77
C GLU A 452 -14.89 16.60 -35.68
N GLU A 453 -14.27 15.84 -36.58
CA GLU A 453 -14.50 14.40 -36.69
C GLU A 453 -14.14 13.63 -35.40
N PHE A 454 -13.06 14.05 -34.71
CA PHE A 454 -12.59 13.37 -33.50
C PHE A 454 -13.62 13.39 -32.36
N MET A 455 -14.49 14.40 -32.29
CA MET A 455 -15.48 14.55 -31.21
C MET A 455 -16.53 13.43 -31.23
N THR A 456 -16.84 12.91 -32.40
CA THR A 456 -17.83 11.83 -32.61
C THR A 456 -17.18 10.47 -32.85
N LEU A 457 -15.85 10.40 -32.89
CA LEU A 457 -15.14 9.17 -33.16
C LEU A 457 -15.16 8.25 -31.93
N SER A 458 -15.87 7.12 -32.06
CA SER A 458 -15.95 6.10 -31.01
C SER A 458 -14.58 5.49 -30.69
N LYS A 459 -14.36 5.24 -29.41
CA LYS A 459 -13.23 4.46 -28.92
C LYS A 459 -13.44 2.96 -29.16
N ALA A 460 -12.35 2.22 -29.30
CA ALA A 460 -12.34 0.77 -29.37
C ALA A 460 -12.86 0.14 -28.07
N ALA A 461 -13.37 -1.08 -28.17
CA ALA A 461 -13.82 -1.84 -27.01
C ALA A 461 -12.69 -2.20 -26.04
N SER A 462 -11.44 -2.22 -26.49
CA SER A 462 -10.26 -2.43 -25.62
C SER A 462 -9.54 -1.11 -25.36
N PRO A 463 -9.20 -0.78 -24.09
CA PRO A 463 -8.47 0.43 -23.77
C PRO A 463 -7.03 0.38 -24.30
N ARG A 464 -6.38 1.54 -24.38
CA ARG A 464 -4.94 1.64 -24.69
C ARG A 464 -4.14 0.83 -23.67
N GLY A 465 -3.22 0.01 -24.16
CA GLY A 465 -2.34 -0.81 -23.34
C GLY A 465 -0.99 -0.14 -23.07
N LEU A 466 -0.25 -0.65 -22.10
CA LEU A 466 1.17 -0.34 -21.95
C LEU A 466 1.97 -0.89 -23.13
N ARG A 467 3.04 -0.18 -23.51
CA ARG A 467 3.94 -0.64 -24.56
C ARG A 467 4.53 -2.01 -24.18
N PRO A 468 4.34 -3.07 -24.99
CA PRO A 468 4.93 -4.37 -24.68
C PRO A 468 6.47 -4.26 -24.73
N PRO A 469 7.20 -4.94 -23.82
CA PRO A 469 8.66 -4.94 -23.84
C PRO A 469 9.14 -5.41 -25.22
N ARG A 470 10.09 -4.68 -25.82
CA ARG A 470 10.70 -5.04 -27.10
C ARG A 470 11.17 -6.50 -27.00
N LYS A 471 10.50 -7.42 -27.70
CA LYS A 471 11.10 -8.72 -28.01
C LYS A 471 12.37 -8.42 -28.79
N LEU A 472 13.54 -8.68 -28.19
CA LEU A 472 14.77 -8.83 -28.95
C LEU A 472 14.54 -9.96 -29.96
N LEU A 473 14.18 -9.59 -31.19
CA LEU A 473 14.26 -10.46 -32.34
C LEU A 473 15.73 -10.74 -32.57
N TRP A 474 16.21 -11.86 -32.03
CA TRP A 474 17.47 -12.45 -32.42
C TRP A 474 17.39 -12.74 -33.93
N SER A 475 17.94 -11.84 -34.72
CA SER A 475 18.12 -12.02 -36.15
C SER A 475 19.38 -12.88 -36.33
N PRO A 476 19.30 -14.09 -36.91
CA PRO A 476 20.50 -14.88 -37.14
C PRO A 476 21.32 -14.18 -38.23
N LYS A 477 22.56 -13.79 -37.89
CA LYS A 477 23.52 -13.29 -38.88
C LYS A 477 23.72 -14.36 -39.96
N ARG A 478 23.35 -14.02 -41.19
CA ARG A 478 23.83 -14.71 -42.40
C ARG A 478 25.27 -14.28 -42.66
N SER A 479 26.20 -15.23 -42.56
CA SER A 479 27.44 -15.24 -43.35
C SER A 479 28.01 -16.66 -43.35
N GLY A 480 27.99 -17.32 -44.50
CA GLY A 480 28.62 -18.63 -44.71
C GLY A 480 27.92 -19.47 -45.77
N SER A 481 28.38 -19.37 -47.02
CA SER A 481 28.04 -20.29 -48.12
C SER A 481 28.68 -21.68 -47.92
N PRO A 482 28.20 -22.73 -48.62
CA PRO A 482 28.35 -24.12 -48.21
C PRO A 482 29.46 -24.87 -48.96
N GLN A 483 30.21 -25.74 -48.27
CA GLN A 483 30.94 -26.86 -48.89
C GLN A 483 31.00 -28.08 -47.94
N GLU A 484 30.26 -29.11 -48.34
CA GLU A 484 30.63 -30.54 -48.43
C GLU A 484 31.91 -31.02 -47.70
N ASN A 485 31.80 -31.99 -46.79
CA ASN A 485 32.06 -33.42 -47.08
C ASN A 485 32.16 -34.31 -45.81
N GLU A 486 31.47 -35.45 -45.92
CA GLU A 486 31.85 -36.82 -45.56
C GLU A 486 32.26 -37.24 -44.12
N ALA A 487 31.40 -38.14 -43.61
CA ALA A 487 31.62 -39.34 -42.79
C ALA A 487 33.03 -39.69 -42.29
N PHE A 488 33.14 -40.18 -41.05
CA PHE A 488 33.63 -41.54 -40.75
C PHE A 488 33.35 -41.96 -39.29
N GLN A 489 33.21 -43.28 -39.11
CA GLN A 489 32.75 -44.00 -37.92
C GLN A 489 33.78 -44.08 -36.78
N ASP A 490 33.25 -44.14 -35.55
CA ASP A 490 33.65 -44.92 -34.35
C ASP A 490 34.44 -46.22 -34.70
N PRO A 491 35.34 -46.87 -33.90
CA PRO A 491 35.35 -46.99 -32.42
C PRO A 491 36.71 -47.31 -31.71
N ASN A 492 36.84 -47.05 -30.40
CA ASN A 492 37.67 -47.87 -29.46
C ASN A 492 37.49 -47.34 -28.02
N LYS A 493 36.86 -48.12 -27.12
CA LYS A 493 37.50 -48.88 -26.02
C LYS A 493 38.23 -48.00 -25.00
N THR A 494 38.01 -48.06 -23.68
CA THR A 494 37.42 -49.08 -22.81
C THR A 494 37.28 -48.51 -21.39
N ASN A 495 36.17 -48.83 -20.74
CA ASN A 495 35.98 -49.21 -19.33
C ASN A 495 37.14 -49.02 -18.33
N GLU A 496 36.89 -48.36 -17.19
CA GLU A 496 36.89 -48.93 -15.83
C GLU A 496 36.63 -47.85 -14.74
N ASN A 497 35.47 -47.93 -14.09
CA ASN A 497 35.18 -47.43 -12.73
C ASN A 497 35.94 -48.31 -11.69
N PRO A 498 36.18 -47.97 -10.39
CA PRO A 498 35.24 -47.27 -9.48
C PRO A 498 35.84 -46.50 -8.24
N THR A 499 34.91 -45.89 -7.46
CA THR A 499 34.93 -45.63 -5.99
C THR A 499 35.97 -44.69 -5.36
N MET A 500 35.49 -43.58 -4.78
CA MET A 500 35.83 -43.01 -3.46
C MET A 500 34.73 -41.98 -3.12
N ASP A 501 33.82 -42.32 -2.22
CA ASP A 501 33.83 -42.00 -0.78
C ASP A 501 33.23 -40.61 -0.52
N ASP A 502 31.93 -40.65 -0.20
CA ASP A 502 31.16 -39.59 0.42
C ASP A 502 31.70 -39.35 1.84
N ASP A 503 32.49 -38.29 2.03
CA ASP A 503 32.62 -37.56 3.30
C ASP A 503 33.18 -36.17 2.96
N ASP A 504 32.63 -35.13 3.60
CA ASP A 504 32.93 -33.67 3.45
C ASP A 504 31.96 -32.82 2.59
N ALA A 505 30.66 -33.15 2.61
CA ALA A 505 29.59 -32.26 2.17
C ALA A 505 28.95 -31.45 3.31
N ASP A 506 29.76 -30.82 4.17
CA ASP A 506 29.28 -29.84 5.15
C ASP A 506 30.28 -28.67 5.26
N TYR A 507 29.76 -27.45 5.30
CA TYR A 507 30.44 -26.13 5.32
C TYR A 507 30.64 -25.42 3.97
N MET A 508 29.54 -24.93 3.40
CA MET A 508 29.54 -23.74 2.53
C MET A 508 28.59 -22.67 3.08
N GLN A 509 29.13 -21.77 3.91
CA GLN A 509 28.52 -20.47 4.20
C GLN A 509 29.53 -19.36 3.87
N GLY A 510 29.12 -18.45 3.00
CA GLY A 510 29.62 -17.08 2.99
C GLY A 510 30.50 -16.70 1.80
N SER A 511 29.92 -15.86 0.94
CA SER A 511 30.50 -15.16 -0.21
C SER A 511 30.96 -16.04 -1.36
N ASP A 512 30.14 -16.11 -2.40
CA ASP A 512 30.63 -15.86 -3.75
C ASP A 512 29.52 -15.19 -4.55
N ASP A 513 29.75 -13.91 -4.86
CA ASP A 513 29.38 -13.39 -6.16
C ASP A 513 30.27 -14.16 -7.15
N GLU A 514 29.80 -15.30 -7.65
CA GLU A 514 30.39 -15.96 -8.82
C GLU A 514 30.16 -15.07 -10.04
N ASP A 515 30.95 -13.99 -10.14
CA ASP A 515 31.21 -13.34 -11.41
C ASP A 515 32.04 -14.33 -12.23
N TYR A 516 31.36 -15.10 -13.08
CA TYR A 516 31.95 -15.87 -14.19
C TYR A 516 32.62 -14.89 -15.17
N GLY A 517 33.73 -14.30 -14.73
CA GLY A 517 34.65 -13.53 -15.54
C GLY A 517 35.44 -14.48 -16.40
N PHE A 518 34.92 -14.77 -17.60
CA PHE A 518 35.72 -15.25 -18.72
C PHE A 518 36.94 -14.31 -18.82
N ASP A 519 38.13 -14.83 -18.54
CA ASP A 519 39.40 -14.12 -18.65
C ASP A 519 39.65 -13.88 -20.15
N TYR A 520 39.03 -12.83 -20.69
CA TYR A 520 39.52 -12.26 -21.93
C TYR A 520 40.95 -11.81 -21.62
N SER A 521 41.91 -12.50 -22.23
CA SER A 521 43.25 -11.97 -22.44
C SER A 521 43.08 -10.66 -23.23
N ASP A 522 42.84 -9.57 -22.51
CA ASP A 522 42.75 -8.22 -23.08
C ASP A 522 44.12 -7.89 -23.64
N ASN A 523 44.17 -8.01 -24.95
CA ASN A 523 45.24 -7.67 -25.85
C ASN A 523 45.24 -6.15 -26.00
N ASP A 524 45.63 -5.42 -24.95
CA ASP A 524 45.88 -3.98 -25.02
C ASP A 524 47.32 -3.73 -25.51
N GLU A 525 47.51 -3.91 -26.83
CA GLU A 525 48.64 -3.34 -27.56
C GLU A 525 48.44 -1.81 -27.67
N ALA A 526 48.93 -1.05 -26.69
CA ALA A 526 49.11 0.40 -26.85
C ALA A 526 50.09 1.02 -25.84
N ASN A 527 51.38 0.67 -25.94
CA ASN A 527 52.55 1.57 -25.92
C ASN A 527 53.82 0.77 -25.61
N GLU A 528 54.29 0.04 -26.61
CA GLU A 528 55.65 -0.49 -26.65
C GLU A 528 56.63 0.62 -27.02
N SER A 529 57.41 1.08 -26.04
CA SER A 529 58.85 1.31 -26.22
C SER A 529 59.49 1.55 -24.85
N GLY A 530 59.95 0.48 -24.17
CA GLY A 530 60.73 0.70 -22.95
C GLY A 530 61.27 -0.45 -22.09
N SER A 531 60.73 -1.69 -22.04
CA SER A 531 61.14 -2.61 -20.94
C SER A 531 61.05 -4.13 -21.16
N ALA A 532 61.46 -4.65 -22.32
CA ALA A 532 61.52 -6.11 -22.59
C ALA A 532 62.34 -6.94 -21.55
N ASP A 533 63.27 -6.30 -20.82
CA ASP A 533 64.09 -6.98 -19.82
C ASP A 533 63.35 -7.23 -18.49
N VAL A 534 62.46 -6.32 -18.07
CA VAL A 534 61.74 -6.38 -16.78
C VAL A 534 60.61 -7.40 -16.81
N GLU A 535 59.96 -7.55 -17.96
CA GLU A 535 58.92 -8.56 -18.20
C GLU A 535 59.46 -9.99 -18.11
N ASN A 536 60.61 -10.26 -18.73
CA ASN A 536 61.26 -11.57 -18.66
C ASN A 536 61.68 -11.94 -17.22
N MET A 537 62.12 -10.97 -16.43
CA MET A 537 62.41 -11.18 -15.00
C MET A 537 61.15 -11.50 -14.19
N TYR A 538 60.01 -10.88 -14.52
CA TYR A 538 58.73 -11.14 -13.85
C TYR A 538 58.22 -12.57 -14.07
N TYR A 539 58.24 -13.06 -15.31
CA TYR A 539 57.81 -14.44 -15.60
C TYR A 539 58.77 -15.48 -14.99
N LYS A 540 60.07 -15.19 -14.94
CA LYS A 540 61.06 -16.01 -14.24
C LYS A 540 60.75 -16.10 -12.74
N ALA A 541 60.48 -14.98 -12.09
CA ALA A 541 60.08 -14.94 -10.67
C ALA A 541 58.73 -15.64 -10.43
N LYS A 542 57.79 -15.56 -11.37
CA LYS A 542 56.47 -16.20 -11.29
C LYS A 542 56.56 -17.72 -11.35
N SER A 543 57.45 -18.28 -12.18
CA SER A 543 57.64 -19.74 -12.27
C SER A 543 58.16 -20.37 -10.98
N LYS A 544 58.88 -19.59 -10.15
CA LYS A 544 59.50 -20.07 -8.90
C LYS A 544 58.61 -20.01 -7.66
N LYS A 545 57.36 -19.59 -7.80
CA LYS A 545 56.42 -19.45 -6.67
C LYS A 545 56.12 -20.77 -5.98
N GLU A 546 55.96 -21.83 -6.77
CA GLU A 546 55.61 -23.16 -6.26
C GLU A 546 56.83 -23.91 -5.71
N ASP A 547 58.03 -23.62 -6.25
CA ASP A 547 59.27 -24.34 -5.88
C ASP A 547 60.00 -23.71 -4.67
N SER A 548 60.14 -22.39 -4.62
CA SER A 548 60.90 -21.67 -3.59
C SER A 548 60.33 -20.26 -3.33
N PRO A 549 59.37 -20.09 -2.40
CA PRO A 549 58.69 -18.82 -2.18
C PRO A 549 59.62 -17.69 -1.70
N ASP A 550 60.65 -17.98 -0.89
CA ASP A 550 61.62 -16.98 -0.42
C ASP A 550 62.55 -16.46 -1.53
N ASP A 551 62.89 -17.29 -2.50
CA ASP A 551 63.73 -16.87 -3.64
C ASP A 551 62.90 -16.13 -4.70
N ALA A 552 61.64 -16.53 -4.89
CA ALA A 552 60.69 -15.76 -5.69
C ALA A 552 60.50 -14.34 -5.13
N LEU A 553 60.45 -14.16 -3.80
CA LEU A 553 60.38 -12.84 -3.18
C LEU A 553 61.59 -11.95 -3.47
N LYS A 554 62.81 -12.51 -3.50
CA LYS A 554 64.03 -11.77 -3.85
C LYS A 554 64.01 -11.34 -5.31
N GLU A 555 63.58 -12.21 -6.22
CA GLU A 555 63.45 -11.87 -7.64
C GLU A 555 62.36 -10.83 -7.89
N PHE A 556 61.22 -10.90 -7.18
CA PHE A 556 60.21 -9.84 -7.22
C PHE A 556 60.69 -8.51 -6.63
N ARG A 557 61.54 -8.54 -5.60
CA ARG A 557 62.14 -7.32 -5.03
C ARG A 557 63.14 -6.68 -6.00
N ALA A 558 63.94 -7.49 -6.68
CA ALA A 558 64.90 -7.00 -7.69
C ALA A 558 64.20 -6.25 -8.83
N ILE A 559 63.02 -6.71 -9.25
CA ILE A 559 62.18 -6.02 -10.25
C ILE A 559 61.76 -4.62 -9.79
N VAL A 560 61.39 -4.48 -8.51
CA VAL A 560 60.95 -3.20 -7.92
C VAL A 560 62.12 -2.22 -7.75
N GLU A 561 63.33 -2.71 -7.48
CA GLU A 561 64.53 -1.88 -7.31
C GLU A 561 65.16 -1.44 -8.64
N GLN A 562 64.91 -2.19 -9.72
CA GLN A 562 65.43 -1.90 -11.06
C GLN A 562 64.54 -0.93 -11.85
N GLU A 563 63.30 -0.68 -11.39
CA GLU A 563 62.40 0.32 -11.97
C GLU A 563 62.77 1.74 -11.47
N GLU A 564 63.38 2.57 -12.32
CA GLU A 564 63.69 3.97 -11.99
C GLU A 564 62.42 4.86 -11.97
N GLU A 565 61.47 4.56 -12.85
CA GLU A 565 60.12 5.14 -12.85
C GLU A 565 59.10 4.07 -12.47
N LYS A 566 58.13 4.42 -11.61
CA LYS A 566 57.11 3.47 -11.15
C LYS A 566 56.24 3.02 -12.33
N GLY A 567 56.28 1.73 -12.67
CA GLY A 567 55.53 1.16 -13.79
C GLY A 567 54.60 0.01 -13.37
N ASP A 568 53.94 -0.56 -14.37
CA ASP A 568 52.95 -1.64 -14.20
C ASP A 568 53.57 -2.95 -13.69
N TRP A 569 54.84 -3.21 -14.04
CA TRP A 569 55.54 -4.44 -13.67
C TRP A 569 55.96 -4.43 -12.19
N GLY A 570 56.41 -3.29 -11.66
CA GLY A 570 56.62 -3.11 -10.22
C GLY A 570 55.35 -3.33 -9.40
N PHE A 571 54.19 -2.83 -9.88
CA PHE A 571 52.90 -3.06 -9.22
C PHE A 571 52.47 -4.54 -9.26
N LYS A 572 52.63 -5.21 -10.41
CA LYS A 572 52.34 -6.65 -10.56
C LYS A 572 53.26 -7.51 -9.69
N ALA A 573 54.52 -7.11 -9.48
CA ALA A 573 55.47 -7.78 -8.61
C ALA A 573 55.06 -7.63 -7.13
N LEU A 574 54.81 -6.40 -6.67
CA LEU A 574 54.38 -6.13 -5.29
C LEU A 574 53.07 -6.84 -4.93
N LYS A 575 52.09 -6.89 -5.85
CA LYS A 575 50.83 -7.63 -5.65
C LYS A 575 51.07 -9.10 -5.37
N GLN A 576 51.98 -9.72 -6.11
CA GLN A 576 52.30 -11.13 -5.95
C GLN A 576 53.15 -11.37 -4.69
N MET A 577 54.05 -10.45 -4.33
CA MET A 577 54.78 -10.51 -3.06
C MET A 577 53.82 -10.47 -1.86
N THR A 578 52.85 -9.56 -1.84
CA THR A 578 51.85 -9.47 -0.77
C THR A 578 51.02 -10.75 -0.68
N LYS A 579 50.66 -11.35 -1.83
CA LYS A 579 49.92 -12.62 -1.88
C LYS A 579 50.74 -13.78 -1.28
N LEU A 580 51.99 -13.95 -1.69
CA LEU A 580 52.89 -15.01 -1.21
C LEU A 580 53.19 -14.85 0.29
N LEU A 581 53.48 -13.62 0.74
CA LEU A 581 53.78 -13.33 2.14
C LEU A 581 52.59 -13.59 3.07
N PHE A 582 51.36 -13.38 2.60
CA PHE A 582 50.16 -13.52 3.40
C PHE A 582 49.55 -14.93 3.37
N LEU A 583 49.45 -15.56 2.19
CA LEU A 583 48.78 -16.86 2.02
C LEU A 583 49.71 -18.05 2.21
N GLU A 584 50.96 -17.97 1.76
CA GLU A 584 51.87 -19.13 1.74
C GLU A 584 52.90 -19.09 2.87
N LEU A 585 53.44 -17.90 3.20
CA LEU A 585 54.48 -17.74 4.22
C LEU A 585 53.93 -17.34 5.60
N HIS A 586 52.63 -17.01 5.71
CA HIS A 586 51.97 -16.57 6.95
C HIS A 586 52.72 -15.47 7.73
N ARG A 587 53.33 -14.51 7.02
CA ARG A 587 54.08 -13.37 7.58
C ARG A 587 53.34 -12.05 7.36
N PRO A 588 52.30 -11.76 8.16
CA PRO A 588 51.39 -10.66 7.87
C PRO A 588 52.02 -9.28 8.10
N ASN A 589 53.04 -9.16 8.95
CA ASN A 589 53.78 -7.91 9.15
C ASN A 589 54.65 -7.50 7.95
N ASP A 590 55.22 -8.47 7.23
CA ASP A 590 56.02 -8.18 6.04
C ASP A 590 55.14 -8.01 4.80
N ALA A 591 54.00 -8.72 4.75
CA ALA A 591 52.93 -8.45 3.81
C ALA A 591 52.38 -7.02 3.95
N LEU A 592 52.32 -6.47 5.18
CA LEU A 592 51.87 -5.10 5.40
C LEU A 592 52.85 -4.05 4.84
N LYS A 593 54.17 -4.30 4.96
CA LYS A 593 55.19 -3.40 4.41
C LYS A 593 55.11 -3.36 2.88
N THR A 594 55.06 -4.54 2.25
CA THR A 594 54.92 -4.66 0.79
C THR A 594 53.60 -4.09 0.28
N TYR A 595 52.51 -4.25 1.04
CA TYR A 595 51.22 -3.63 0.73
C TYR A 595 51.24 -2.09 0.88
N THR A 596 51.94 -1.56 1.88
CA THR A 596 52.11 -0.10 2.04
C THR A 596 52.90 0.49 0.86
N GLU A 597 53.94 -0.21 0.39
CA GLU A 597 54.69 0.17 -0.80
C GLU A 597 53.80 0.11 -2.06
N LEU A 598 52.99 -0.94 -2.22
CA LEU A 598 52.03 -1.11 -3.33
C LEU A 598 51.04 0.07 -3.42
N LEU A 599 50.55 0.55 -2.28
CA LEU A 599 49.62 1.69 -2.24
C LEU A 599 50.25 3.01 -2.72
N THR A 600 51.59 3.11 -2.80
CA THR A 600 52.24 4.30 -3.37
C THR A 600 52.22 4.33 -4.90
N TYR A 601 51.96 3.20 -5.56
CA TYR A 601 51.87 3.09 -7.02
C TYR A 601 50.49 3.49 -7.55
N THR A 602 49.48 3.54 -6.68
CA THR A 602 48.09 3.86 -7.07
C THR A 602 47.88 5.32 -7.47
N LYS A 603 48.89 6.20 -7.30
CA LYS A 603 48.81 7.64 -7.61
C LYS A 603 49.20 7.99 -9.05
N SER A 604 50.13 7.26 -9.66
CA SER A 604 50.77 7.70 -10.91
C SER A 604 51.10 6.59 -11.91
N ALA A 605 51.26 5.34 -11.46
CA ALA A 605 51.83 4.27 -12.29
C ALA A 605 50.78 3.37 -12.96
N VAL A 606 49.58 3.27 -12.38
CA VAL A 606 48.61 2.22 -12.69
C VAL A 606 47.21 2.79 -12.81
N THR A 607 46.38 2.22 -13.70
CA THR A 607 44.99 2.65 -13.86
C THR A 607 44.18 2.47 -12.57
N ARG A 608 43.23 3.39 -12.34
CA ARG A 608 42.36 3.41 -11.16
C ARG A 608 41.55 2.11 -11.01
N ASN A 609 41.02 1.55 -12.10
CA ASN A 609 40.22 0.33 -12.05
C ASN A 609 41.06 -0.91 -11.68
N TYR A 610 42.29 -1.01 -12.19
CA TYR A 610 43.16 -2.16 -11.91
C TYR A 610 43.69 -2.14 -10.46
N SER A 611 43.99 -0.95 -9.93
CA SER A 611 44.33 -0.77 -8.52
C SER A 611 43.14 -1.05 -7.60
N GLU A 612 41.92 -0.60 -7.94
CA GLU A 612 40.70 -0.88 -7.16
C GLU A 612 40.37 -2.38 -7.09
N LYS A 613 40.44 -3.12 -8.21
CA LYS A 613 40.26 -4.59 -8.21
C LYS A 613 41.32 -5.29 -7.35
N SER A 614 42.57 -4.86 -7.45
CA SER A 614 43.68 -5.46 -6.71
C SER A 614 43.58 -5.22 -5.20
N ILE A 615 43.19 -4.02 -4.77
CA ILE A 615 42.95 -3.70 -3.35
C ILE A 615 41.80 -4.52 -2.80
N ASN A 616 40.67 -4.62 -3.52
CA ASN A 616 39.53 -5.43 -3.08
C ASN A 616 39.91 -6.90 -2.90
N ASN A 617 40.59 -7.51 -3.88
CA ASN A 617 41.01 -8.90 -3.79
C ASN A 617 41.96 -9.14 -2.60
N ILE A 618 42.91 -8.23 -2.35
CA ILE A 618 43.81 -8.35 -1.19
C ILE A 618 43.01 -8.24 0.12
N LEU A 619 42.12 -7.27 0.25
CA LEU A 619 41.28 -7.12 1.44
C LEU A 619 40.36 -8.31 1.68
N ASP A 620 39.89 -8.98 0.62
CA ASP A 620 39.06 -10.18 0.74
C ASP A 620 39.87 -11.40 1.21
N TYR A 621 41.14 -11.53 0.83
CA TYR A 621 42.02 -12.56 1.39
C TYR A 621 42.37 -12.29 2.86
N VAL A 622 42.62 -11.02 3.21
CA VAL A 622 42.99 -10.61 4.57
C VAL A 622 41.78 -10.66 5.52
N GLY A 623 40.59 -10.26 5.03
CA GLY A 623 39.33 -10.27 5.78
C GLY A 623 38.64 -11.63 5.84
N GLY A 624 38.77 -12.45 4.78
CA GLY A 624 38.12 -13.75 4.65
C GLY A 624 38.86 -14.92 5.32
N GLY A 625 39.96 -14.66 6.04
CA GLY A 625 40.65 -15.68 6.85
C GLY A 625 41.36 -16.79 6.05
N LYS A 626 41.49 -16.67 4.72
CA LYS A 626 42.12 -17.67 3.84
C LYS A 626 43.61 -17.94 4.14
N GLY A 627 44.26 -17.11 4.98
CA GLY A 627 45.65 -17.23 5.43
C GLY A 627 45.85 -17.60 6.91
N GLY A 628 44.81 -18.10 7.60
CA GLY A 628 44.86 -18.46 9.03
C GLY A 628 44.29 -17.37 9.98
N PRO A 629 44.29 -17.59 11.31
CA PRO A 629 43.78 -16.62 12.29
C PRO A 629 44.66 -15.37 12.33
N VAL A 630 44.18 -14.30 11.69
CA VAL A 630 44.85 -12.99 11.68
C VAL A 630 44.48 -12.22 12.94
N GLU A 631 45.50 -11.77 13.68
CA GLU A 631 45.34 -10.87 14.83
C GLU A 631 44.59 -9.60 14.44
N VAL A 632 43.65 -9.16 15.30
CA VAL A 632 42.80 -7.97 15.11
C VAL A 632 43.64 -6.73 14.77
N ASP A 633 44.78 -6.58 15.45
CA ASP A 633 45.65 -5.42 15.30
C ASP A 633 46.34 -5.36 13.93
N VAL A 634 46.68 -6.51 13.35
CA VAL A 634 47.33 -6.56 12.04
C VAL A 634 46.33 -6.24 10.94
N LEU A 635 45.14 -6.84 11.01
CA LEU A 635 44.02 -6.54 10.13
C LEU A 635 43.63 -5.06 10.18
N GLU A 636 43.55 -4.47 11.37
CA GLU A 636 43.26 -3.06 11.56
C GLU A 636 44.32 -2.18 10.88
N ARG A 637 45.61 -2.53 10.99
CA ARG A 637 46.68 -1.81 10.30
C ARG A 637 46.55 -1.91 8.78
N PHE A 638 46.16 -3.05 8.22
CA PHE A 638 45.88 -3.19 6.77
C PHE A 638 44.76 -2.23 6.33
N TYR A 639 43.64 -2.18 7.06
CA TYR A 639 42.53 -1.28 6.76
C TYR A 639 42.88 0.20 7.00
N GLN A 640 43.65 0.54 8.04
CA GLN A 640 44.11 1.90 8.33
C GLN A 640 45.06 2.42 7.26
N VAL A 641 46.05 1.63 6.86
CA VAL A 641 47.01 1.99 5.79
C VAL A 641 46.27 2.16 4.47
N THR A 642 45.32 1.27 4.16
CA THR A 642 44.45 1.42 2.98
C THR A 642 43.67 2.72 3.04
N LYS A 643 43.04 3.04 4.18
CA LYS A 643 42.24 4.25 4.36
C LYS A 643 43.06 5.53 4.16
N SER A 644 44.25 5.61 4.75
CA SER A 644 45.14 6.77 4.57
C SER A 644 45.53 6.96 3.11
N ALA A 645 45.88 5.87 2.41
CA ALA A 645 46.20 5.92 0.99
C ALA A 645 45.00 6.32 0.12
N LEU A 646 43.79 5.84 0.42
CA LEU A 646 42.57 6.16 -0.34
C LEU A 646 42.09 7.60 -0.13
N VAL A 647 42.30 8.18 1.06
CA VAL A 647 42.03 9.60 1.33
C VAL A 647 43.01 10.48 0.54
N GLU A 648 44.29 10.13 0.51
CA GLU A 648 45.29 10.83 -0.29
C GLU A 648 45.01 10.72 -1.81
N ALA A 649 44.46 9.59 -2.26
CA ALA A 649 44.10 9.34 -3.65
C ALA A 649 42.74 9.95 -4.07
N LYS A 650 42.00 10.62 -3.17
CA LYS A 650 40.65 11.18 -3.42
C LYS A 650 39.64 10.16 -3.98
N ASN A 651 39.75 8.88 -3.61
CA ASN A 651 38.84 7.83 -4.04
C ASN A 651 37.72 7.60 -3.03
N GLU A 652 36.65 8.40 -3.10
CA GLU A 652 35.52 8.34 -2.18
C GLU A 652 34.77 6.99 -2.23
N ARG A 653 34.46 6.49 -3.43
CA ARG A 653 33.70 5.24 -3.64
C ARG A 653 34.36 4.01 -3.01
N LEU A 654 35.66 3.80 -3.27
CA LEU A 654 36.39 2.66 -2.71
C LEU A 654 36.57 2.81 -1.19
N SER A 655 36.73 4.04 -0.70
CA SER A 655 36.81 4.33 0.74
C SER A 655 35.54 3.91 1.47
N VAL A 656 34.36 4.24 0.93
CA VAL A 656 33.05 3.82 1.48
C VAL A 656 32.95 2.29 1.53
N LYS A 657 33.20 1.61 0.40
CA LYS A 657 33.12 0.13 0.33
C LYS A 657 34.09 -0.57 1.30
N THR A 658 35.29 -0.02 1.45
CA THR A 658 36.30 -0.52 2.40
C THR A 658 35.86 -0.32 3.85
N ASN A 659 35.27 0.84 4.17
CA ASN A 659 34.73 1.11 5.51
C ASN A 659 33.52 0.23 5.83
N LEU A 660 32.64 -0.07 4.86
CA LEU A 660 31.51 -0.98 5.02
C LEU A 660 31.97 -2.42 5.30
N LYS A 661 32.98 -2.91 4.58
CA LYS A 661 33.61 -4.22 4.85
C LYS A 661 34.20 -4.27 6.26
N LEU A 662 34.91 -3.21 6.67
CA LEU A 662 35.44 -3.10 8.02
C LEU A 662 34.34 -3.09 9.09
N ALA A 663 33.24 -2.37 8.85
CA ALA A 663 32.09 -2.33 9.75
C ALA A 663 31.42 -3.70 9.92
N LYS A 664 31.22 -4.45 8.82
CA LYS A 664 30.74 -5.84 8.86
C LYS A 664 31.65 -6.73 9.71
N LEU A 665 32.97 -6.60 9.53
CA LEU A 665 33.94 -7.38 10.29
C LEU A 665 33.90 -7.07 11.80
N TRP A 666 33.72 -5.81 12.18
CA TRP A 666 33.54 -5.43 13.59
C TRP A 666 32.24 -5.97 14.18
N LEU A 667 31.17 -6.03 13.38
CA LEU A 667 29.89 -6.60 13.77
C LEU A 667 30.04 -8.12 14.03
N ASP A 668 30.67 -8.85 13.11
CA ASP A 668 30.90 -10.31 13.22
C ASP A 668 31.76 -10.67 14.44
N ARG A 669 32.75 -9.82 14.77
CA ARG A 669 33.60 -9.96 15.96
C ARG A 669 32.99 -9.40 17.25
N LYS A 670 31.76 -8.86 17.21
CA LYS A 670 31.01 -8.28 18.35
C LYS A 670 31.69 -7.08 19.05
N GLU A 671 32.48 -6.33 18.31
CA GLU A 671 33.24 -5.17 18.82
C GLU A 671 32.45 -3.87 18.63
N TYR A 672 31.35 -3.74 19.38
CA TYR A 672 30.37 -2.65 19.21
C TYR A 672 30.93 -1.25 19.54
N SER A 673 31.92 -1.15 20.44
CA SER A 673 32.53 0.13 20.84
C SER A 673 33.29 0.81 19.70
N ARG A 674 33.94 0.02 18.84
CA ARG A 674 34.69 0.52 17.68
C ARG A 674 33.73 0.80 16.52
N LEU A 675 32.75 -0.08 16.31
CA LEU A 675 31.69 0.09 15.33
C LEU A 675 30.86 1.37 15.57
N SER A 676 30.48 1.63 16.82
CA SER A 676 29.70 2.82 17.21
C SER A 676 30.44 4.14 16.97
N LYS A 677 31.78 4.14 16.85
CA LYS A 677 32.56 5.33 16.49
C LYS A 677 32.70 5.49 14.97
N LEU A 678 32.74 4.38 14.23
CA LEU A 678 32.97 4.36 12.79
C LEU A 678 31.70 4.71 12.01
N ILE A 679 30.54 4.15 12.40
CA ILE A 679 29.26 4.35 11.71
C ILE A 679 28.82 5.83 11.69
N PRO A 680 28.74 6.55 12.83
CA PRO A 680 28.28 7.94 12.83
C PRO A 680 29.22 8.86 12.05
N LEU A 681 30.53 8.58 12.09
CA LEU A 681 31.53 9.38 11.38
C LEU A 681 31.45 9.20 9.86
N GLN A 682 31.00 8.04 9.38
CA GLN A 682 30.72 7.77 7.98
C GLN A 682 29.36 8.35 7.56
N LEU A 683 28.34 8.17 8.39
CA LEU A 683 26.99 8.71 8.19
C LEU A 683 27.02 10.25 8.06
N ILE A 684 27.76 10.95 8.93
CA ILE A 684 27.92 12.41 8.86
C ILE A 684 28.63 12.83 7.57
N LYS A 685 29.62 12.07 7.10
CA LYS A 685 30.31 12.38 5.83
C LYS A 685 29.38 12.24 4.63
N GLU A 686 28.58 11.18 4.59
CA GLU A 686 27.63 10.94 3.50
C GLU A 686 26.45 11.90 3.54
N LEU A 687 25.95 12.27 4.72
CA LEU A 687 24.93 13.30 4.90
C LEU A 687 25.44 14.71 4.53
N HIS A 688 26.68 15.05 4.88
CA HIS A 688 27.30 16.31 4.43
C HIS A 688 27.55 16.32 2.93
N ALA A 689 27.98 15.21 2.33
CA ALA A 689 28.10 15.12 0.87
C ALA A 689 26.74 15.27 0.17
N ALA A 690 25.66 14.75 0.76
CA ALA A 690 24.30 14.87 0.24
C ALA A 690 23.72 16.29 0.31
N THR A 691 24.13 17.11 1.29
CA THR A 691 23.65 18.51 1.41
C THR A 691 24.47 19.53 0.62
N THR A 692 25.69 19.17 0.18
CA THR A 692 26.64 20.16 -0.39
C THR A 692 26.77 20.06 -1.93
N ALA A 693 26.29 19.01 -2.58
CA ALA A 693 26.50 18.78 -4.02
C ALA A 693 25.22 18.92 -4.87
N PRO A 694 25.16 19.84 -5.85
CA PRO A 694 24.19 19.78 -6.94
C PRO A 694 24.68 18.70 -7.92
N SER A 695 24.14 17.48 -7.87
CA SER A 695 24.62 16.38 -8.73
C SER A 695 23.48 15.48 -9.22
N ASP A 696 23.74 14.87 -10.39
CA ASP A 696 22.85 14.03 -11.21
C ASP A 696 22.04 12.96 -10.44
N VAL A 697 20.89 12.60 -11.00
CA VAL A 697 19.90 11.66 -10.42
C VAL A 697 20.49 10.26 -10.13
N ASP A 698 21.44 9.79 -10.95
CA ASP A 698 22.10 8.48 -10.77
C ASP A 698 23.01 8.42 -9.54
N ASP A 699 23.71 9.51 -9.24
CA ASP A 699 24.58 9.63 -8.07
C ASP A 699 23.77 9.60 -6.76
N GLN A 700 22.53 10.12 -6.80
CA GLN A 700 21.63 10.12 -5.65
C GLN A 700 21.13 8.70 -5.31
N SER A 701 20.85 7.87 -6.32
CA SER A 701 20.39 6.48 -6.13
C SER A 701 21.47 5.57 -5.55
N GLN A 702 22.71 5.68 -6.04
CA GLN A 702 23.84 4.92 -5.51
C GLN A 702 24.17 5.30 -4.06
N ARG A 703 24.12 6.61 -3.73
CA ARG A 703 24.30 7.09 -2.34
C ARG A 703 23.17 6.61 -1.43
N GLY A 704 21.93 6.63 -1.90
CA GLY A 704 20.79 6.11 -1.15
C GLY A 704 20.92 4.61 -0.82
N THR A 705 21.47 3.83 -1.75
CA THR A 705 21.71 2.39 -1.54
C THR A 705 22.81 2.14 -0.51
N GLN A 706 23.91 2.90 -0.55
CA GLN A 706 24.98 2.84 0.45
C GLN A 706 24.48 3.23 1.84
N LEU A 707 23.64 4.27 1.92
CA LEU A 707 23.05 4.72 3.17
C LEU A 707 22.17 3.65 3.82
N LEU A 708 21.37 2.92 3.03
CA LEU A 708 20.58 1.80 3.54
C LEU A 708 21.45 0.65 4.06
N GLU A 709 22.60 0.39 3.43
CA GLU A 709 23.56 -0.61 3.91
C GLU A 709 24.17 -0.20 5.26
N ILE A 710 24.45 1.10 5.47
CA ILE A 710 24.91 1.63 6.76
C ILE A 710 23.82 1.47 7.82
N TYR A 711 22.57 1.86 7.52
CA TYR A 711 21.46 1.70 8.45
C TYR A 711 21.24 0.23 8.82
N ALA A 712 21.36 -0.70 7.87
CA ALA A 712 21.24 -2.12 8.16
C ALA A 712 22.29 -2.62 9.17
N LEU A 713 23.54 -2.13 9.08
CA LEU A 713 24.60 -2.46 10.04
C LEU A 713 24.35 -1.83 11.41
N GLU A 714 23.88 -0.58 11.45
CA GLU A 714 23.57 0.11 12.69
C GLU A 714 22.38 -0.53 13.43
N ILE A 715 21.35 -0.92 12.69
CA ILE A 715 20.17 -1.63 13.21
C ILE A 715 20.58 -2.99 13.78
N GLN A 716 21.43 -3.75 13.08
CA GLN A 716 21.95 -5.03 13.60
C GLN A 716 22.75 -4.85 14.90
N MET A 717 23.61 -3.84 14.98
CA MET A 717 24.35 -3.51 16.19
C MET A 717 23.40 -3.16 17.36
N TYR A 718 22.39 -2.32 17.12
CA TYR A 718 21.43 -1.95 18.17
C TYR A 718 20.52 -3.10 18.60
N ASN A 719 20.22 -4.02 17.69
CA ASN A 719 19.48 -5.23 17.99
C ASN A 719 20.27 -6.14 18.96
N GLU A 720 21.57 -6.39 18.69
CA GLU A 720 22.44 -7.17 19.57
C GLU A 720 22.69 -6.50 20.93
N THR A 721 22.85 -5.17 20.94
CA THR A 721 23.01 -4.38 22.19
C THR A 721 21.69 -4.12 22.92
N ARG A 722 20.55 -4.58 22.37
CA ARG A 722 19.18 -4.42 22.91
C ARG A 722 18.76 -2.97 23.18
N ASN A 723 19.28 -2.02 22.40
CA ASN A 723 18.89 -0.61 22.50
C ASN A 723 17.73 -0.28 21.54
N PHE A 724 16.51 -0.63 21.94
CA PHE A 724 15.32 -0.49 21.10
C PHE A 724 14.95 0.98 20.77
N LYS A 725 15.31 1.94 21.65
CA LYS A 725 15.01 3.37 21.42
C LYS A 725 15.76 3.91 20.21
N LYS A 726 17.08 3.71 20.20
CA LYS A 726 17.92 4.10 19.05
C LYS A 726 17.61 3.29 17.81
N LEU A 727 17.33 1.99 17.96
CA LEU A 727 16.90 1.15 16.85
C LEU A 727 15.68 1.74 16.14
N LYS A 728 14.67 2.19 16.89
CA LYS A 728 13.46 2.81 16.34
C LYS A 728 13.73 4.11 15.57
N GLU A 729 14.60 4.96 16.08
CA GLU A 729 15.01 6.20 15.42
C GLU A 729 15.66 5.89 14.06
N ILE A 730 16.62 4.96 14.04
CA ILE A 730 17.34 4.57 12.82
C ILE A 730 16.43 3.80 11.85
N TYR A 731 15.55 2.93 12.35
CA TYR A 731 14.57 2.22 11.53
C TYR A 731 13.63 3.20 10.81
N ASN A 732 13.09 4.18 11.52
CA ASN A 732 12.25 5.22 10.91
C ASN A 732 13.04 6.08 9.91
N ALA A 733 14.31 6.38 10.21
CA ALA A 733 15.19 7.08 9.27
C ALA A 733 15.45 6.25 7.99
N SER A 734 15.57 4.93 8.10
CA SER A 734 15.74 4.05 6.95
C SER A 734 14.49 4.03 6.04
N ASN A 735 13.29 4.09 6.61
CA ASN A 735 12.03 4.17 5.85
C ASN A 735 11.83 5.52 5.14
N ALA A 736 12.55 6.57 5.52
CA ALA A 736 12.47 7.89 4.88
C ALA A 736 13.28 7.99 3.57
N VAL A 737 14.15 7.01 3.27
CA VAL A 737 15.02 7.01 2.08
C VAL A 737 14.21 6.59 0.84
N ARG A 738 13.71 7.56 0.06
CA ARG A 738 12.79 7.32 -1.09
C ARG A 738 13.47 7.00 -2.44
N SER A 739 14.74 7.39 -2.64
CA SER A 739 15.40 7.33 -3.96
C SER A 739 16.37 6.16 -4.14
N ALA A 740 16.29 5.12 -3.30
CA ALA A 740 17.21 3.97 -3.34
C ALA A 740 16.49 2.71 -3.83
N ILE A 741 17.15 1.90 -4.66
CA ILE A 741 16.73 0.53 -4.97
C ILE A 741 17.62 -0.41 -4.15
N PRO A 742 17.23 -0.76 -2.90
CA PRO A 742 18.04 -1.63 -2.07
C PRO A 742 18.03 -3.07 -2.59
N HIS A 743 19.15 -3.76 -2.38
CA HIS A 743 19.20 -5.20 -2.60
C HIS A 743 18.23 -5.91 -1.63
N PRO A 744 17.40 -6.88 -2.08
CA PRO A 744 16.38 -7.53 -1.26
C PRO A 744 16.92 -8.05 0.07
N ARG A 745 18.13 -8.65 0.06
CA ARG A 745 18.83 -9.09 1.29
C ARG A 745 19.01 -8.00 2.35
N ILE A 746 19.35 -6.76 1.98
CA ILE A 746 19.56 -5.66 2.95
C ILE A 746 18.23 -5.23 3.54
N MET A 747 17.20 -5.11 2.69
CA MET A 747 15.84 -4.77 3.13
C MET A 747 15.27 -5.85 4.06
N GLY A 748 15.52 -7.13 3.75
CA GLY A 748 15.16 -8.27 4.59
C GLY A 748 15.69 -8.14 6.02
N VAL A 749 16.95 -7.74 6.18
CA VAL A 749 17.59 -7.54 7.50
C VAL A 749 16.99 -6.35 8.25
N ILE A 750 16.81 -5.21 7.58
CA ILE A 750 16.21 -4.01 8.19
C ILE A 750 14.81 -4.35 8.74
N LYS A 751 14.00 -5.03 7.92
CA LYS A 751 12.62 -5.41 8.26
C LYS A 751 12.55 -6.50 9.33
N GLU A 752 13.48 -7.47 9.32
CA GLU A 752 13.57 -8.49 10.38
C GLU A 752 13.80 -7.84 11.76
N CYS A 753 14.77 -6.91 11.83
CA CYS A 753 15.05 -6.20 13.06
C CYS A 753 13.93 -5.24 13.46
N GLY A 754 13.24 -4.62 12.50
CA GLY A 754 12.01 -3.86 12.72
C GLY A 754 10.91 -4.70 13.38
N GLY A 755 10.66 -5.90 12.85
CA GLY A 755 9.70 -6.85 13.43
C GLY A 755 10.07 -7.26 14.86
N LYS A 756 11.35 -7.57 15.13
CA LYS A 756 11.85 -7.89 16.49
C LYS A 756 11.66 -6.74 17.46
N MET A 757 11.86 -5.50 17.01
CA MET A 757 11.61 -4.30 17.82
C MET A 757 10.13 -4.14 18.16
N TRP A 758 9.23 -4.26 17.17
CA TRP A 758 7.78 -4.14 17.40
C TRP A 758 7.24 -5.25 18.33
N MET A 759 7.81 -6.46 18.25
CA MET A 759 7.54 -7.53 19.21
C MET A 759 7.97 -7.16 20.63
N GLY A 760 9.06 -6.41 20.79
CA GLY A 760 9.49 -5.85 22.08
C GLY A 760 8.50 -4.82 22.64
N GLU A 761 7.88 -4.01 21.78
CA GLU A 761 6.85 -3.03 22.14
C GLU A 761 5.43 -3.63 22.25
N ARG A 762 5.27 -4.95 22.07
CA ARG A 762 3.98 -5.67 22.03
C ARG A 762 3.03 -5.18 20.92
N GLN A 763 3.56 -4.57 19.87
CA GLN A 763 2.78 -4.17 18.71
C GLN A 763 2.77 -5.27 17.65
N TRP A 764 1.94 -6.28 17.89
CA TRP A 764 1.92 -7.53 17.13
C TRP A 764 1.57 -7.34 15.64
N ASN A 765 0.65 -6.42 15.32
CA ASN A 765 0.22 -6.17 13.93
C ASN A 765 1.36 -5.62 13.08
N ARG A 766 2.05 -4.56 13.55
CA ARG A 766 3.20 -3.98 12.83
C ARG A 766 4.37 -4.96 12.75
N ALA A 767 4.58 -5.76 13.79
CA ALA A 767 5.57 -6.82 13.75
C ALA A 767 5.29 -7.86 12.66
N SER A 768 4.02 -8.27 12.52
CA SER A 768 3.62 -9.24 11.49
C SER A 768 3.81 -8.71 10.07
N GLU A 769 3.51 -7.42 9.83
CA GLU A 769 3.75 -6.75 8.54
C GLU A 769 5.24 -6.70 8.21
N ASP A 770 6.08 -6.24 9.15
CA ASP A 770 7.52 -6.14 8.94
C ASP A 770 8.18 -7.52 8.78
N PHE A 771 7.73 -8.56 9.49
CA PHE A 771 8.21 -9.92 9.27
C PHE A 771 7.77 -10.52 7.93
N PHE A 772 6.57 -10.17 7.45
CA PHE A 772 6.10 -10.61 6.13
C PHE A 772 6.91 -9.97 5.00
N GLU A 773 7.18 -8.68 5.08
CA GLU A 773 8.07 -7.98 4.15
C GLU A 773 9.49 -8.53 4.20
N SER A 774 10.02 -8.80 5.41
CA SER A 774 11.33 -9.43 5.59
C SER A 774 11.40 -10.82 4.94
N PHE A 775 10.36 -11.63 5.13
CA PHE A 775 10.26 -12.96 4.53
C PHE A 775 10.28 -12.90 3.00
N ARG A 776 9.48 -12.02 2.38
CA ARG A 776 9.46 -11.84 0.91
C ARG A 776 10.84 -11.47 0.36
N ASN A 777 11.50 -10.51 1.02
CA ASN A 777 12.83 -10.07 0.64
C ASN A 777 13.90 -11.18 0.76
N TYR A 778 13.82 -12.04 1.79
CA TYR A 778 14.72 -13.18 1.93
C TYR A 778 14.39 -14.33 0.97
N ASP A 779 13.12 -14.51 0.59
CA ASP A 779 12.67 -15.49 -0.40
C ASP A 779 13.16 -15.11 -1.80
N GLU A 780 12.99 -13.85 -2.20
CA GLU A 780 13.52 -13.30 -3.45
C GLU A 780 15.07 -13.36 -3.51
N ALA A 781 15.74 -13.22 -2.36
CA ALA A 781 17.19 -13.35 -2.25
C ALA A 781 17.70 -14.80 -2.11
N GLY A 782 16.82 -15.80 -2.00
CA GLY A 782 17.19 -17.20 -1.80
C GLY A 782 17.87 -17.52 -0.45
N SER A 783 17.82 -16.61 0.54
CA SER A 783 18.52 -16.76 1.82
C SER A 783 17.89 -17.85 2.70
N PRO A 784 18.68 -18.67 3.43
CA PRO A 784 18.15 -19.65 4.38
C PRO A 784 17.42 -19.00 5.57
N GLN A 785 17.69 -17.71 5.84
CA GLN A 785 17.04 -16.95 6.92
C GLN A 785 15.52 -16.81 6.73
N ARG A 786 14.99 -17.03 5.52
CA ARG A 786 13.55 -17.01 5.26
C ARG A 786 12.77 -18.00 6.16
N ILE A 787 13.35 -19.16 6.47
CA ILE A 787 12.73 -20.17 7.34
C ILE A 787 12.63 -19.64 8.77
N GLN A 788 13.69 -18.99 9.26
CA GLN A 788 13.71 -18.40 10.59
C GLN A 788 12.69 -17.26 10.73
N VAL A 789 12.67 -16.33 9.77
CA VAL A 789 11.71 -15.21 9.77
C VAL A 789 10.27 -15.70 9.63
N LEU A 790 10.03 -16.76 8.86
CA LEU A 790 8.71 -17.36 8.76
C LEU A 790 8.20 -17.87 10.11
N LYS A 791 9.07 -18.44 10.96
CA LYS A 791 8.69 -18.79 12.34
C LYS A 791 8.30 -17.56 13.16
N TYR A 792 9.01 -16.43 13.00
CA TYR A 792 8.69 -15.17 13.69
C TYR A 792 7.37 -14.56 13.22
N LEU A 793 7.12 -14.59 11.91
CA LEU A 793 5.86 -14.18 11.31
C LEU A 793 4.68 -14.97 11.89
N VAL A 794 4.82 -16.30 11.93
CA VAL A 794 3.77 -17.19 12.45
C VAL A 794 3.51 -16.92 13.93
N LEU A 795 4.57 -16.73 14.73
CA LEU A 795 4.45 -16.36 16.14
C LEU A 795 3.74 -15.02 16.33
N ALA A 796 4.13 -13.99 15.57
CA ALA A 796 3.50 -12.66 15.63
C ALA A 796 2.01 -12.75 15.26
N ASN A 797 1.66 -13.50 14.22
CA ASN A 797 0.27 -13.71 13.80
C ASN A 797 -0.58 -14.47 14.82
N MET A 798 -0.01 -15.42 15.58
CA MET A 798 -0.77 -16.05 16.67
C MET A 798 -0.98 -15.08 17.85
N LEU A 799 -0.03 -14.19 18.12
CA LEU A 799 -0.14 -13.20 19.21
C LEU A 799 -1.11 -12.06 18.91
N THR A 800 -1.35 -11.72 17.63
CA THR A 800 -2.39 -10.75 17.24
C THR A 800 -3.80 -11.26 17.58
N GLY A 801 -3.97 -12.57 17.79
CA GLY A 801 -5.29 -13.21 17.96
C GLY A 801 -6.08 -13.33 16.66
N SER A 802 -5.42 -13.17 15.50
CA SER A 802 -6.03 -13.34 14.19
C SER A 802 -6.34 -14.81 13.91
N GLU A 803 -7.55 -15.10 13.41
CA GLU A 803 -7.92 -16.45 12.96
C GLU A 803 -7.39 -16.76 11.54
N VAL A 804 -6.71 -15.80 10.89
CA VAL A 804 -6.15 -15.98 9.55
C VAL A 804 -4.90 -16.87 9.62
N ASN A 805 -4.88 -17.95 8.84
CA ASN A 805 -3.72 -18.83 8.80
C ASN A 805 -2.56 -18.16 8.01
N PRO A 806 -1.38 -17.95 8.62
CA PRO A 806 -0.23 -17.36 7.95
C PRO A 806 0.29 -18.19 6.76
N PHE A 807 -0.09 -19.48 6.66
CA PHE A 807 0.28 -20.39 5.57
C PHE A 807 -0.72 -20.41 4.40
N ASP A 808 -1.81 -19.63 4.47
CA ASP A 808 -2.78 -19.52 3.37
C ASP A 808 -2.36 -18.49 2.31
N SER A 809 -1.33 -17.67 2.56
CA SER A 809 -0.77 -16.76 1.56
C SER A 809 0.01 -17.52 0.47
N GLN A 810 0.09 -16.95 -0.72
CA GLN A 810 0.68 -17.61 -1.88
C GLN A 810 2.18 -17.88 -1.68
N GLU A 811 2.84 -17.04 -0.90
CA GLU A 811 4.27 -17.00 -0.64
C GLU A 811 4.70 -18.01 0.44
N THR A 812 3.88 -18.25 1.46
CA THR A 812 4.23 -19.13 2.60
C THR A 812 3.69 -20.55 2.45
N LYS A 813 2.68 -20.76 1.58
CA LYS A 813 2.05 -22.06 1.33
C LYS A 813 3.02 -23.19 0.92
N PRO A 814 4.05 -22.96 0.07
CA PRO A 814 5.02 -24.00 -0.29
C PRO A 814 5.81 -24.52 0.92
N TYR A 815 5.99 -23.68 1.94
CA TYR A 815 6.79 -23.98 3.14
C TYR A 815 6.04 -24.80 4.19
N LYS A 816 4.73 -25.03 4.02
CA LYS A 816 3.89 -25.77 4.98
C LYS A 816 4.37 -27.21 5.20
N THR A 817 4.95 -27.84 4.18
CA THR A 817 5.45 -29.23 4.25
C THR A 817 6.90 -29.34 4.69
N ASP A 818 7.60 -28.21 4.90
CA ASP A 818 8.99 -28.21 5.34
C ASP A 818 9.10 -28.77 6.77
N PRO A 819 9.98 -29.76 7.04
CA PRO A 819 10.16 -30.35 8.36
C PRO A 819 10.44 -29.32 9.48
N GLN A 820 11.13 -28.22 9.17
CA GLN A 820 11.46 -27.17 10.14
C GLN A 820 10.29 -26.23 10.43
N ILE A 821 9.27 -26.19 9.56
CA ILE A 821 8.09 -25.32 9.66
C ILE A 821 6.84 -26.12 10.05
N LYS A 822 6.81 -27.43 9.81
CA LYS A 822 5.69 -28.30 10.15
C LYS A 822 5.30 -28.18 11.63
N ALA A 823 6.27 -28.14 12.53
CA ALA A 823 6.01 -27.94 13.97
C ALA A 823 5.28 -26.62 14.27
N MET A 824 5.59 -25.55 13.53
CA MET A 824 4.88 -24.26 13.64
C MET A 824 3.49 -24.32 12.99
N THR A 825 3.33 -25.07 11.91
CA THR A 825 2.04 -25.29 11.26
C THR A 825 1.08 -26.04 12.19
N ASP A 826 1.55 -27.13 12.79
CA ASP A 826 0.78 -27.92 13.75
C ASP A 826 0.40 -27.08 14.97
N LEU A 827 1.30 -26.18 15.41
CA LEU A 827 1.04 -25.25 16.52
C LEU A 827 -0.04 -24.21 16.16
N VAL A 828 -0.02 -23.66 14.94
CA VAL A 828 -1.08 -22.75 14.44
C VAL A 828 -2.42 -23.47 14.39
N ASP A 829 -2.45 -24.69 13.87
CA ASP A 829 -3.69 -25.48 13.76
C ASP A 829 -4.26 -25.78 15.17
N ALA A 830 -3.41 -26.09 16.15
CA ALA A 830 -3.82 -26.26 17.55
C ALA A 830 -4.32 -24.95 18.19
N TYR A 831 -3.69 -23.81 17.87
CA TYR A 831 -4.12 -22.49 18.33
C TYR A 831 -5.50 -22.12 17.76
N GLN A 832 -5.72 -22.30 16.46
CA GLN A 832 -7.00 -22.04 15.79
C GLN A 832 -8.15 -22.91 16.32
N ARG A 833 -7.86 -24.18 16.64
CA ARG A 833 -8.83 -25.11 17.25
C ARG A 833 -9.01 -24.91 18.76
N ARG A 834 -8.25 -24.00 19.36
CA ARG A 834 -8.26 -23.68 20.80
C ARG A 834 -7.93 -24.91 21.66
N GLU A 835 -7.05 -25.80 21.18
CA GLU A 835 -6.66 -27.04 21.85
C GLU A 835 -5.37 -26.85 22.69
N VAL A 836 -5.53 -26.45 23.96
CA VAL A 836 -4.39 -26.17 24.88
C VAL A 836 -3.46 -27.38 25.04
N HIS A 837 -4.00 -28.57 25.29
CA HIS A 837 -3.18 -29.78 25.50
C HIS A 837 -2.42 -30.22 24.26
N THR A 838 -3.02 -30.05 23.08
CA THR A 838 -2.37 -30.36 21.80
C THR A 838 -1.21 -29.41 21.55
N ALA A 839 -1.39 -28.10 21.80
CA ALA A 839 -0.33 -27.11 21.69
C ALA A 839 0.83 -27.38 22.66
N GLU A 840 0.55 -27.70 23.93
CA GLU A 840 1.58 -28.07 24.92
C GLU A 840 2.38 -29.32 24.51
N LYS A 841 1.67 -30.33 23.96
CA LYS A 841 2.30 -31.54 23.44
C LYS A 841 3.23 -31.23 22.26
N ILE A 842 2.79 -30.41 21.30
CA ILE A 842 3.60 -30.02 20.14
C ILE A 842 4.87 -29.30 20.56
N LEU A 843 4.79 -28.38 21.54
CA LEU A 843 5.96 -27.68 22.08
C LEU A 843 6.94 -28.62 22.80
N LYS A 844 6.42 -29.65 23.47
CA LYS A 844 7.24 -30.66 24.16
C LYS A 844 7.95 -31.59 23.18
N ASP A 845 7.23 -32.05 22.15
CA ASP A 845 7.72 -33.00 21.16
C ASP A 845 8.71 -32.34 20.17
N ASN A 846 8.56 -31.04 19.89
CA ASN A 846 9.39 -30.29 18.93
C ASN A 846 10.30 -29.24 19.60
N ARG A 847 10.88 -29.59 20.76
CA ARG A 847 11.69 -28.66 21.56
C ARG A 847 12.88 -28.10 20.78
N SER A 848 13.58 -28.91 20.00
CA SER A 848 14.77 -28.48 19.24
C SER A 848 14.46 -27.46 18.14
N THR A 849 13.25 -27.49 17.57
CA THR A 849 12.87 -26.63 16.44
C THR A 849 12.30 -25.28 16.87
N ILE A 850 11.63 -25.25 18.03
CA ILE A 850 10.89 -24.08 18.54
C ILE A 850 11.57 -23.47 19.77
N MET A 851 11.95 -24.29 20.75
CA MET A 851 12.43 -23.79 22.05
C MET A 851 13.90 -23.42 22.04
N ASP A 852 14.70 -23.93 21.10
CA ASP A 852 16.13 -23.57 21.00
C ASP A 852 16.34 -22.12 20.51
N ASP A 853 15.36 -21.55 19.81
CA ASP A 853 15.36 -20.13 19.44
C ASP A 853 15.06 -19.24 20.67
N ASN A 854 16.06 -18.45 21.07
CA ASN A 854 15.97 -17.57 22.23
C ASN A 854 14.89 -16.47 22.09
N PHE A 855 14.60 -16.02 20.88
CA PHE A 855 13.58 -15.01 20.61
C PHE A 855 12.17 -15.61 20.70
N ILE A 856 11.94 -16.79 20.12
CA ILE A 856 10.63 -17.46 20.23
C ILE A 856 10.33 -17.80 21.68
N ARG A 857 11.32 -18.34 22.40
CA ARG A 857 11.19 -18.76 23.80
C ARG A 857 10.64 -17.67 24.73
N SER A 858 10.96 -16.39 24.50
CA SER A 858 10.47 -15.29 25.35
C SER A 858 8.97 -15.02 25.20
N TYR A 859 8.35 -15.39 24.07
CA TYR A 859 6.95 -15.09 23.79
C TYR A 859 6.02 -16.32 23.87
N ILE A 860 6.56 -17.54 23.91
CA ILE A 860 5.75 -18.77 24.06
C ILE A 860 4.89 -18.75 25.32
N GLY A 861 5.40 -18.20 26.43
CA GLY A 861 4.62 -18.08 27.67
C GLY A 861 3.37 -17.19 27.50
N GLU A 862 3.51 -16.08 26.78
CA GLU A 862 2.40 -15.16 26.49
C GLU A 862 1.40 -15.77 25.51
N LEU A 863 1.89 -16.52 24.51
CA LEU A 863 1.05 -17.28 23.58
C LEU A 863 0.20 -18.33 24.30
N LEU A 864 0.80 -19.15 25.17
CA LEU A 864 0.07 -20.16 25.95
C LEU A 864 -0.94 -19.52 26.90
N ARG A 865 -0.58 -18.39 27.52
CA ARG A 865 -1.52 -17.63 28.35
C ARG A 865 -2.72 -17.16 27.52
N SER A 866 -2.49 -16.58 26.34
CA SER A 866 -3.56 -16.15 25.43
C SER A 866 -4.49 -17.30 25.02
N LEU A 867 -3.91 -18.45 24.65
CA LEU A 867 -4.67 -19.65 24.28
C LEU A 867 -5.52 -20.19 25.45
N ARG A 868 -4.93 -20.26 26.66
CA ARG A 868 -5.63 -20.67 27.89
C ARG A 868 -6.78 -19.72 28.23
N THR A 869 -6.57 -18.43 28.07
CA THR A 869 -7.62 -17.40 28.28
C THR A 869 -8.80 -17.61 27.34
N GLN A 870 -8.56 -17.83 26.05
CA GLN A 870 -9.62 -18.09 25.07
C GLN A 870 -10.36 -19.40 25.36
N TYR A 871 -9.61 -20.47 25.66
CA TYR A 871 -10.19 -21.76 26.03
C TYR A 871 -11.04 -21.67 27.30
N LEU A 872 -10.58 -20.90 28.30
CA LEU A 872 -11.31 -20.66 29.54
C LEU A 872 -12.65 -19.95 29.26
N ILE A 873 -12.69 -18.92 28.43
CA ILE A 873 -13.92 -18.22 28.05
C ILE A 873 -14.93 -19.18 27.41
N ASP A 874 -14.48 -20.08 26.53
CA ASP A 874 -15.37 -21.06 25.89
C ASP A 874 -15.85 -22.14 26.87
N LEU A 875 -14.97 -22.57 27.80
CA LEU A 875 -15.28 -23.57 28.80
C LEU A 875 -16.33 -23.09 29.81
N ILE A 876 -16.31 -21.81 30.21
CA ILE A 876 -17.24 -21.27 31.22
C ILE A 876 -18.65 -20.99 30.68
N LYS A 877 -18.81 -20.72 29.38
CA LYS A 877 -20.08 -20.33 28.72
C LYS A 877 -21.29 -21.19 29.08
N PRO A 878 -21.23 -22.54 29.08
CA PRO A 878 -22.42 -23.36 29.36
C PRO A 878 -22.80 -23.41 30.84
N TYR A 879 -21.90 -23.05 31.76
CA TYR A 879 -22.11 -23.18 33.21
C TYR A 879 -22.56 -21.87 33.88
N THR A 880 -23.17 -21.98 35.07
CA THR A 880 -23.54 -20.84 35.94
C THR A 880 -22.68 -20.77 37.19
N ARG A 881 -22.22 -21.93 37.67
CA ARG A 881 -21.31 -22.09 38.81
C ARG A 881 -20.27 -23.15 38.46
N LEU A 882 -19.00 -22.85 38.71
CA LEU A 882 -17.87 -23.72 38.40
C LEU A 882 -16.89 -23.76 39.56
N GLU A 883 -16.30 -24.90 39.85
CA GLU A 883 -15.21 -25.01 40.83
C GLU A 883 -13.87 -24.65 40.17
N LEU A 884 -13.05 -23.86 40.86
CA LEU A 884 -11.71 -23.47 40.39
C LEU A 884 -10.81 -24.69 40.18
N SER A 885 -10.97 -25.74 40.99
CA SER A 885 -10.24 -27.00 40.87
C SER A 885 -10.56 -27.77 39.58
N PHE A 886 -11.79 -27.65 39.07
CA PHE A 886 -12.19 -28.22 37.78
C PHE A 886 -11.53 -27.46 36.63
N LEU A 887 -11.53 -26.12 36.69
CA LEU A 887 -10.89 -25.27 35.69
C LEU A 887 -9.36 -25.49 35.65
N ALA A 888 -8.71 -25.61 36.81
CA ALA A 888 -7.28 -25.89 36.93
C ALA A 888 -6.88 -27.22 36.26
N LYS A 889 -7.67 -28.28 36.49
CA LYS A 889 -7.45 -29.59 35.84
C LYS A 889 -7.61 -29.51 34.33
N GLN A 890 -8.62 -28.78 33.86
CA GLN A 890 -8.92 -28.68 32.43
C GLN A 890 -7.93 -27.79 31.67
N LEU A 891 -7.36 -26.78 32.34
CA LEU A 891 -6.33 -25.90 31.78
C LEU A 891 -4.89 -26.41 31.98
N ASN A 892 -4.70 -27.47 32.79
CA ASN A 892 -3.38 -27.99 33.19
C ASN A 892 -2.48 -26.94 33.85
N VAL A 893 -3.05 -26.11 34.73
CA VAL A 893 -2.34 -25.06 35.49
C VAL A 893 -2.70 -25.11 36.95
N ASP A 894 -1.94 -24.41 37.79
CA ASP A 894 -2.25 -24.31 39.22
C ASP A 894 -3.49 -23.45 39.46
N ILE A 895 -4.16 -23.69 40.59
CA ILE A 895 -5.39 -23.00 40.98
C ILE A 895 -5.16 -21.49 41.11
N GLN A 896 -3.99 -21.08 41.61
CA GLN A 896 -3.62 -19.67 41.75
C GLN A 896 -3.53 -18.96 40.38
N GLU A 897 -2.97 -19.64 39.36
CA GLU A 897 -2.87 -19.09 38.01
C GLU A 897 -4.26 -18.94 37.36
N VAL A 898 -5.18 -19.88 37.60
CA VAL A 898 -6.58 -19.76 37.14
C VAL A 898 -7.27 -18.57 37.80
N GLU A 899 -7.06 -18.37 39.09
CA GLU A 899 -7.62 -17.25 39.84
C GLU A 899 -7.12 -15.91 39.27
N GLU A 900 -5.81 -15.76 39.07
CA GLU A 900 -5.23 -14.57 38.44
C GLU A 900 -5.79 -14.30 37.03
N LEU A 901 -5.93 -15.35 36.21
CA LEU A 901 -6.53 -15.25 34.87
C LEU A 901 -7.99 -14.80 34.94
N LEU A 902 -8.78 -15.36 35.85
CA LEU A 902 -10.18 -14.99 36.03
C LEU A 902 -10.33 -13.55 36.55
N ILE A 903 -9.47 -13.11 37.48
CA ILE A 903 -9.45 -11.72 37.95
C ILE A 903 -9.19 -10.78 36.78
N GLY A 904 -8.18 -11.07 35.96
CA GLY A 904 -7.88 -10.28 34.75
C GLY A 904 -9.07 -10.20 33.80
N LEU A 905 -9.71 -11.34 33.51
CA LEU A 905 -10.86 -11.41 32.62
C LEU A 905 -12.10 -10.66 33.13
N ILE A 906 -12.33 -10.67 34.45
CA ILE A 906 -13.45 -9.94 35.08
C ILE A 906 -13.17 -8.42 35.06
N LEU A 907 -11.95 -8.00 35.36
CA LEU A 907 -11.56 -6.59 35.31
C LEU A 907 -11.61 -6.03 33.88
N GLU A 908 -11.21 -6.82 32.89
CA GLU A 908 -11.33 -6.48 31.46
C GLU A 908 -12.79 -6.48 30.95
N GLY A 909 -13.75 -6.92 31.77
CA GLY A 909 -15.17 -7.00 31.38
C GLY A 909 -15.48 -8.08 30.35
N LYS A 910 -14.55 -9.02 30.10
CA LYS A 910 -14.76 -10.16 29.20
C LYS A 910 -15.61 -11.26 29.82
N VAL A 911 -15.61 -11.35 31.15
CA VAL A 911 -16.38 -12.34 31.91
C VAL A 911 -17.21 -11.62 32.99
N ASP A 912 -18.53 -11.69 32.87
CA ASP A 912 -19.46 -11.18 33.88
C ASP A 912 -19.68 -12.23 34.99
N GLY A 913 -18.86 -12.14 36.03
CA GLY A 913 -18.93 -13.06 37.16
C GLY A 913 -18.19 -12.58 38.41
N ARG A 914 -18.32 -13.36 39.47
CA ARG A 914 -17.67 -13.14 40.77
C ARG A 914 -16.95 -14.41 41.19
N ILE A 915 -15.81 -14.24 41.84
CA ILE A 915 -15.03 -15.34 42.40
C ILE A 915 -15.39 -15.44 43.89
N ASP A 916 -15.95 -16.57 44.29
CA ASP A 916 -16.10 -16.96 45.69
C ASP A 916 -14.82 -17.70 46.12
N GLN A 917 -13.93 -16.96 46.77
CA GLN A 917 -12.65 -17.48 47.25
C GLN A 917 -12.79 -18.44 48.43
N VAL A 918 -13.89 -18.39 49.19
CA VAL A 918 -14.14 -19.30 50.32
C VAL A 918 -14.66 -20.64 49.81
N GLY A 919 -15.60 -20.60 48.87
CA GLY A 919 -16.15 -21.78 48.20
C GLY A 919 -15.28 -22.33 47.07
N MET A 920 -14.20 -21.62 46.71
CA MET A 920 -13.33 -21.89 45.55
C MET A 920 -14.12 -22.06 44.24
N ARG A 921 -15.05 -21.13 43.98
CA ARG A 921 -16.03 -21.22 42.89
C ARG A 921 -16.14 -19.92 42.10
N LEU A 922 -16.36 -20.04 40.79
CA LEU A 922 -16.75 -18.96 39.90
C LEU A 922 -18.28 -18.93 39.76
N GLU A 923 -18.91 -17.82 40.09
CA GLU A 923 -20.34 -17.57 39.88
C GLU A 923 -20.55 -16.58 38.73
N LEU A 924 -21.40 -16.94 37.76
CA LEU A 924 -21.64 -16.13 36.55
C LEU A 924 -23.02 -15.45 36.60
N ASP A 925 -23.05 -14.13 36.40
CA ASP A 925 -24.24 -13.29 36.54
C ASP A 925 -25.07 -13.25 35.23
N ARG A 926 -25.89 -14.27 34.96
CA ARG A 926 -26.68 -14.34 33.70
C ARG A 926 -27.96 -13.49 33.65
N LYS A 927 -28.48 -12.99 34.79
CA LYS A 927 -29.88 -12.53 34.88
C LYS A 927 -30.10 -11.01 35.03
N GLN A 928 -29.06 -10.17 35.07
CA GLN A 928 -29.24 -8.76 35.45
C GLN A 928 -29.02 -7.71 34.34
N SER A 929 -28.66 -8.10 33.11
CA SER A 929 -28.23 -7.10 32.10
C SER A 929 -29.36 -6.16 31.65
N LEU A 930 -30.59 -6.66 31.45
CA LEU A 930 -31.73 -5.84 31.01
C LEU A 930 -32.23 -4.89 32.11
N GLU A 931 -32.34 -5.39 33.34
CA GLU A 931 -32.77 -4.55 34.48
C GLU A 931 -31.72 -3.48 34.78
N LYS A 932 -30.44 -3.83 34.81
CA LYS A 932 -29.34 -2.87 35.03
C LYS A 932 -29.29 -1.80 33.93
N LYS A 933 -29.51 -2.16 32.66
CA LYS A 933 -29.62 -1.19 31.55
C LYS A 933 -30.84 -0.28 31.70
N ARG A 934 -32.01 -0.82 32.10
CA ARG A 934 -33.22 -0.03 32.36
C ARG A 934 -33.03 0.97 33.49
N TYR A 935 -32.48 0.54 34.64
CA TYR A 935 -32.22 1.43 35.77
C TYR A 935 -31.13 2.46 35.47
N ALA A 936 -30.10 2.12 34.69
CA ALA A 936 -29.10 3.09 34.24
C ALA A 936 -29.69 4.17 33.31
N ALA A 937 -30.58 3.80 32.39
CA ALA A 937 -31.28 4.75 31.53
C ALA A 937 -32.19 5.68 32.34
N LEU A 938 -32.90 5.14 33.34
CA LEU A 938 -33.72 5.92 34.26
C LEU A 938 -32.87 6.92 35.06
N ASN A 939 -31.72 6.50 35.59
CA ASN A 939 -30.82 7.41 36.32
C ASN A 939 -30.29 8.54 35.42
N LYS A 940 -29.85 8.24 34.20
CA LYS A 940 -29.43 9.28 33.24
C LYS A 940 -30.54 10.28 32.94
N TRP A 941 -31.78 9.79 32.82
CA TRP A 941 -32.93 10.66 32.60
C TRP A 941 -33.22 11.54 33.81
N THR A 942 -33.14 10.99 35.02
CA THR A 942 -33.28 11.73 36.27
C THR A 942 -32.21 12.81 36.39
N GLU A 943 -30.93 12.49 36.15
CA GLU A 943 -29.82 13.46 36.17
C GLU A 943 -30.02 14.60 35.16
N ALA A 944 -30.48 14.29 33.95
CA ALA A 944 -30.78 15.31 32.94
C ALA A 944 -31.95 16.22 33.36
N LEU A 945 -32.99 15.66 33.98
CA LEU A 945 -34.12 16.43 34.51
C LEU A 945 -33.70 17.33 35.67
N GLU A 946 -32.86 16.84 36.58
CA GLU A 946 -32.30 17.63 37.68
C GLU A 946 -31.42 18.78 37.16
N ALA A 947 -30.59 18.53 36.14
CA ALA A 947 -29.78 19.56 35.51
C ALA A 947 -30.62 20.64 34.83
N VAL A 948 -31.68 20.26 34.10
CA VAL A 948 -32.64 21.20 33.50
C VAL A 948 -33.37 21.98 34.58
N HIS A 949 -33.83 21.32 35.63
CA HIS A 949 -34.46 21.99 36.76
C HIS A 949 -33.54 23.03 37.40
N GLY A 950 -32.28 22.68 37.67
CA GLY A 950 -31.25 23.61 38.17
C GLY A 950 -31.00 24.79 37.23
N ALA A 951 -30.95 24.55 35.91
CA ALA A 951 -30.78 25.60 34.89
C ALA A 951 -32.00 26.55 34.82
N VAL A 952 -33.21 26.05 35.02
CA VAL A 952 -34.44 26.86 35.06
C VAL A 952 -34.50 27.68 36.35
N VAL A 953 -34.20 27.07 37.49
CA VAL A 953 -34.20 27.76 38.80
C VAL A 953 -33.15 28.86 38.83
N SER A 954 -31.93 28.60 38.34
CA SER A 954 -30.88 29.62 38.24
C SER A 954 -31.27 30.78 37.32
N LYS A 955 -31.88 30.52 36.17
CA LYS A 955 -32.41 31.57 35.28
C LYS A 955 -33.53 32.38 35.93
N SER A 956 -34.45 31.72 36.63
CA SER A 956 -35.53 32.39 37.35
C SER A 956 -35.02 33.24 38.53
N ALA A 957 -33.95 32.80 39.20
CA ALA A 957 -33.28 33.56 40.26
C ALA A 957 -32.52 34.79 39.72
N THR A 958 -31.97 34.74 38.50
CA THR A 958 -31.36 35.92 37.85
C THR A 958 -32.38 36.94 37.35
N VAL A 959 -33.57 36.51 36.91
CA VAL A 959 -34.65 37.43 36.50
C VAL A 959 -35.25 38.17 37.72
N GLY A 960 -35.27 37.53 38.90
CA GLY A 960 -35.75 38.15 40.14
C GLY A 960 -34.79 39.14 40.81
N ARG A 961 -33.53 39.27 40.36
CA ARG A 961 -32.52 40.17 40.99
C ARG A 961 -32.20 41.43 40.19
N GLY A 962 -32.82 41.63 39.02
CA GLY A 962 -32.63 42.82 38.18
C GLY A 962 -33.60 43.98 38.47
N ALA A 963 -34.62 43.77 39.30
CA ALA A 963 -35.64 44.77 39.58
C ALA A 963 -35.99 44.76 41.07
N GLU A 964 -35.10 45.30 41.90
CA GLU A 964 -35.43 46.03 43.15
C GLU A 964 -34.13 46.39 43.88
N SER A 965 -33.57 47.55 43.52
CA SER A 965 -32.86 48.35 44.52
C SER A 965 -33.93 49.21 45.21
N GLY A 966 -34.14 48.99 46.50
CA GLY A 966 -35.00 49.84 47.30
C GLY A 966 -35.72 49.09 48.42
N LEU A 967 -35.11 49.15 49.61
CA LEU A 967 -35.76 49.14 50.94
C LEU A 967 -35.90 47.80 51.70
N LEU A 968 -35.14 47.78 52.81
CA LEU A 968 -35.51 47.33 54.16
C LEU A 968 -35.57 45.83 54.48
N GLY A 969 -34.75 45.45 55.46
CA GLY A 969 -35.27 44.81 56.67
C GLY A 969 -34.98 43.31 56.86
N ASP A 970 -33.84 43.04 57.50
CA ASP A 970 -33.66 42.21 58.71
C ASP A 970 -34.21 40.77 58.82
N ALA A 971 -33.37 39.97 59.50
CA ALA A 971 -33.67 38.83 60.37
C ALA A 971 -33.87 37.40 59.81
N MET A 972 -33.04 36.51 60.41
CA MET A 972 -33.25 35.08 60.70
C MET A 972 -33.32 34.11 59.50
N GLY A 973 -32.71 32.93 59.50
CA GLY A 973 -32.03 32.16 60.52
C GLY A 973 -32.10 30.67 60.14
N LEU A 974 -30.99 29.96 60.39
CA LEU A 974 -30.89 28.52 60.67
C LEU A 974 -31.27 27.45 59.61
N ARG A 975 -30.24 26.62 59.40
CA ARG A 975 -30.20 25.15 59.45
C ARG A 975 -30.62 24.34 58.22
N ASP A 976 -29.58 23.90 57.52
CA ASP A 976 -29.55 22.63 56.79
C ASP A 976 -29.62 21.45 57.78
N TRP A 977 -30.64 20.60 57.60
CA TRP A 977 -30.68 19.20 58.01
C TRP A 977 -31.30 18.39 56.87
N ASN A 978 -30.64 17.27 56.58
CA ASN A 978 -30.91 16.18 55.62
C ASN A 978 -30.43 16.34 54.18
#